data_AF-A0A1Q9AUB4-F1
#
_entry.id   AF-A0A1Q9AUB4-F1
#
_cell.length_a   1.000
_cell.length_b   1.000
_cell.length_c   1.000
_cell.angle_alpha   90.00
_cell.angle_beta   90.00
_cell.angle_gamma   90.00
#
_symmetry.space_group_name_H-M   'P 1'
#
loop_
_entity.id
_entity.type
_entity.pdbx_description
1 polymer ?
#
loop_
_entity_poly.entity_id
_entity_poly.type
_entity_poly.pdbx_seq_one_letter_code
_entity_poly.pdbx_strand_id
1 'polypeptide(L)'
;MRSSKQAKDDENFWRTQLDRLPKPAELPIKISPQLISRISFNRESVRIGHDDYSEIVRLADKLKVSPESFVLGLFSEVIRTWSRHQELSLIIAEHGRRAHFDDVQNVVGNFLQPVPLPVRDMKDHRLCDRIGRLHKDLLESRLHGACSTIGIIREVGQRNSPDRGTSTPVVFNNLLDPHFRSRAAGVNLTWDGTTPVYTSSRTPQVWLEAQIVREADEIWMHWNYVDGLFPDGMVQAMAEAFSRLLQNCISDSTIWARLRGVVNLPTQDLEERVRANDTGSEPPSVFLHDMVLAAATRFPSKVAVRSSYSSLTFGELEDQAISLSHELLRRCRIKPNDIVAVSMYPGPELLVSIMSILIAGGAYVAIDPALPSQRRTSLITRCAAKAILTKTEINPDSDLPESCFRINIDDCKSDVSSVDRPMTAVGHDDLAYVIFTSGSTGEPKGVMVSHRNAANTIIDINNKFEVSSDDTVLSIAPPGFDLSVYDYFGVLGAGGCVVFPAAETISDPKSWVDAVVTNNVTIWNSVPAPMKLVADEYSNELRTCHLRLILMSGDWIPVNLPGAIKSALPSARVISLGGATEGSIWSIFYEIDETDPAWSSIPYGKPLANQRFHVLNEWLDPSPKGVTGELYIGGAGVAQGYWADAERTAERFINHPHTGERLYKTGDLGRYIFDGNIEILGREDNQVKINGYRVELGEIEACILSCTGIRHAVIDAPAHPETKRRHIVAYLVFDDNTGEPETLTAHIRSNVRDILPSYMVPSHYVTLPSIPLTQNGKIDRKALPSPFSREVAENSAPANAANATEQLLLEMWREQLNRADLGVSEGFFDAGGDSLHAVGLLSAVRQRFKVTTEGEQSMIEALFMNADIVAFAKIVEQFDRMGGGDE
;
A
#
# COMPACT_ATOMS: atom_id res chain seq x y z
N MET A 1 13.68 -27.88 49.21
CA MET A 1 12.71 -28.82 48.60
C MET A 1 11.33 -28.22 48.26
N ARG A 2 10.95 -27.02 48.73
CA ARG A 2 9.78 -26.28 48.17
C ARG A 2 10.05 -25.60 46.82
N SER A 3 11.29 -25.66 46.32
CA SER A 3 11.78 -24.94 45.14
C SER A 3 11.43 -25.56 43.78
N SER A 4 11.02 -26.84 43.69
CA SER A 4 10.74 -27.47 42.39
C SER A 4 9.29 -27.36 41.93
N LYS A 5 8.32 -27.33 42.86
CA LYS A 5 6.89 -27.19 42.51
C LYS A 5 6.55 -25.75 42.15
N GLN A 6 6.90 -24.78 43.02
CA GLN A 6 6.68 -23.36 42.74
C GLN A 6 7.40 -22.91 41.47
N ALA A 7 8.64 -23.33 41.24
CA ALA A 7 9.36 -22.98 40.02
C ALA A 7 8.69 -23.56 38.75
N LYS A 8 8.14 -24.78 38.83
CA LYS A 8 7.34 -25.36 37.74
C LYS A 8 6.01 -24.65 37.54
N ASP A 9 5.35 -24.25 38.62
CA ASP A 9 4.09 -23.50 38.57
C ASP A 9 4.32 -22.11 37.96
N ASP A 10 5.42 -21.42 38.32
CA ASP A 10 5.82 -20.13 37.75
C ASP A 10 6.23 -20.27 36.27
N GLU A 11 6.98 -21.31 35.90
CA GLU A 11 7.33 -21.59 34.51
C GLU A 11 6.08 -21.90 33.67
N ASN A 12 5.16 -22.72 34.18
CA ASN A 12 3.90 -23.02 33.50
C ASN A 12 3.01 -21.78 33.34
N PHE A 13 2.96 -20.91 34.36
CA PHE A 13 2.27 -19.62 34.26
C PHE A 13 2.83 -18.80 33.10
N TRP A 14 4.15 -18.59 33.06
CA TRP A 14 4.77 -17.77 32.01
C TRP A 14 4.66 -18.40 30.62
N ARG A 15 4.74 -19.74 30.51
CA ARG A 15 4.47 -20.45 29.25
C ARG A 15 3.04 -20.25 28.77
N THR A 16 2.06 -20.28 29.68
CA THR A 16 0.65 -20.00 29.34
C THR A 16 0.44 -18.53 28.98
N GLN A 17 1.15 -17.61 29.63
CA GLN A 17 1.09 -16.19 29.32
C GLN A 17 1.77 -15.85 27.98
N LEU A 18 2.79 -16.61 27.57
CA LEU A 18 3.52 -16.40 26.31
C LEU A 18 2.57 -16.23 25.11
N ASP A 19 1.55 -17.08 25.00
CA ASP A 19 0.58 -17.04 23.91
C ASP A 19 -0.48 -15.93 24.07
N ARG A 20 -0.55 -15.33 25.27
CA ARG A 20 -1.50 -14.25 25.62
C ARG A 20 -0.84 -12.90 25.74
N LEU A 21 0.49 -12.81 25.71
CA LEU A 21 1.22 -11.55 25.81
C LEU A 21 1.06 -10.80 24.48
N PRO A 22 0.57 -9.54 24.51
CA PRO A 22 0.54 -8.71 23.32
C PRO A 22 1.94 -8.48 22.75
N LYS A 23 1.97 -7.92 21.53
CA LYS A 23 3.23 -7.55 20.90
C LYS A 23 4.00 -6.53 21.74
N PRO A 24 5.33 -6.50 21.64
CA PRO A 24 6.12 -5.46 22.29
C PRO A 24 5.75 -4.06 21.73
N ALA A 25 5.91 -2.98 22.53
CA ALA A 25 5.55 -1.62 22.13
C ALA A 25 6.33 -1.13 20.89
N GLU A 26 5.62 -0.87 19.79
CA GLU A 26 6.24 -0.48 18.53
C GLU A 26 6.25 1.05 18.37
N LEU A 27 7.29 1.67 18.94
CA LEU A 27 7.53 3.12 18.85
C LEU A 27 8.23 3.50 17.53
N PRO A 28 7.93 4.68 16.95
CA PRO A 28 8.69 5.24 15.83
C PRO A 28 10.19 5.33 16.13
N ILE A 29 11.01 4.87 15.19
CA ILE A 29 12.48 4.99 15.24
C ILE A 29 13.01 5.73 14.02
N LYS A 30 14.03 6.57 14.23
CA LYS A 30 14.74 7.33 13.20
C LYS A 30 15.80 6.49 12.48
N ILE A 31 16.42 5.56 13.22
CA ILE A 31 17.47 4.68 12.70
C ILE A 31 17.34 3.28 13.31
N SER A 32 17.77 2.25 12.58
CA SER A 32 17.90 0.91 13.16
C SER A 32 18.89 0.92 14.32
N PRO A 33 18.55 0.36 15.50
CA PRO A 33 19.44 0.31 16.66
C PRO A 33 20.82 -0.30 16.36
N GLN A 34 20.89 -1.23 15.40
CA GLN A 34 22.12 -1.93 15.01
C GLN A 34 23.15 -1.00 14.32
N LEU A 35 22.69 0.13 13.79
CA LEU A 35 23.54 1.13 13.12
C LEU A 35 24.13 2.15 14.11
N ILE A 36 23.73 2.12 15.38
CA ILE A 36 24.25 3.01 16.42
C ILE A 36 25.59 2.45 16.92
N SER A 37 26.70 3.05 16.49
CA SER A 37 28.05 2.61 16.83
C SER A 37 28.48 2.99 18.26
N ARG A 38 27.94 4.09 18.80
CA ARG A 38 28.20 4.56 20.17
C ARG A 38 26.89 4.90 20.86
N ILE A 39 26.57 4.19 21.94
CA ILE A 39 25.36 4.41 22.72
C ILE A 39 25.57 5.57 23.71
N SER A 40 24.97 6.72 23.42
CA SER A 40 24.72 7.82 24.37
C SER A 40 23.25 7.83 24.80
N PHE A 41 22.96 8.53 25.90
CA PHE A 41 21.59 8.65 26.41
C PHE A 41 21.25 10.11 26.71
N ASN A 42 20.02 10.49 26.35
CA ASN A 42 19.37 11.72 26.75
C ASN A 42 18.33 11.44 27.85
N ARG A 43 17.90 12.50 28.54
CA ARG A 43 16.93 12.41 29.63
C ARG A 43 15.93 13.55 29.57
N GLU A 44 14.65 13.19 29.54
CA GLU A 44 13.57 14.11 29.89
C GLU A 44 13.13 13.85 31.34
N SER A 45 12.65 14.88 32.03
CA SER A 45 12.27 14.78 33.44
C SER A 45 10.95 15.48 33.72
N VAL A 46 10.02 14.76 34.34
CA VAL A 46 8.74 15.32 34.81
C VAL A 46 8.76 15.36 36.34
N ARG A 47 8.59 16.56 36.89
CA ARG A 47 8.47 16.76 38.35
C ARG A 47 7.05 16.40 38.81
N ILE A 48 6.96 15.59 39.85
CA ILE A 48 5.72 15.29 40.59
C ILE A 48 5.89 15.92 41.97
N GLY A 49 5.26 17.08 42.16
CA GLY A 49 5.35 17.83 43.41
C GLY A 49 4.80 17.05 44.60
N HIS A 50 5.16 17.47 45.81
CA HIS A 50 4.68 16.85 47.04
C HIS A 50 3.14 16.78 47.12
N ASP A 51 2.46 17.86 46.75
CA ASP A 51 1.00 17.94 46.78
C ASP A 51 0.36 17.04 45.72
N ASP A 52 0.89 17.05 44.50
CA ASP A 52 0.46 16.15 43.42
C ASP A 52 0.63 14.69 43.83
N TYR A 53 1.75 14.32 44.45
CA TYR A 53 1.97 12.95 44.91
C TYR A 53 1.02 12.55 46.03
N SER A 54 0.75 13.46 46.98
CA SER A 54 -0.22 13.21 48.04
C SER A 54 -1.61 12.94 47.46
N GLU A 55 -1.97 13.67 46.41
CA GLU A 55 -3.23 13.50 45.69
C GLU A 55 -3.24 12.20 44.87
N ILE A 56 -2.12 11.82 44.22
CA ILE A 56 -1.95 10.51 43.57
C ILE A 56 -2.17 9.38 44.59
N VAL A 57 -1.60 9.46 45.79
CA VAL A 57 -1.79 8.44 46.84
C VAL A 57 -3.27 8.32 47.21
N ARG A 58 -3.96 9.45 47.39
CA ARG A 58 -5.39 9.50 47.70
C ARG A 58 -6.25 8.88 46.59
N LEU A 59 -5.94 9.22 45.33
CA LEU A 59 -6.65 8.71 44.16
C LEU A 59 -6.38 7.23 43.93
N ALA A 60 -5.14 6.77 44.10
CA ALA A 60 -4.76 5.37 44.02
C ALA A 60 -5.51 4.52 45.06
N ASP A 61 -5.62 5.00 46.30
CA ASP A 61 -6.41 4.34 47.36
C ASP A 61 -7.90 4.24 46.98
N LYS A 62 -8.48 5.33 46.45
CA LYS A 62 -9.87 5.32 45.95
C LYS A 62 -10.09 4.31 44.83
N LEU A 63 -9.11 4.15 43.93
CA LEU A 63 -9.12 3.19 42.84
C LEU A 63 -8.71 1.76 43.28
N LYS A 64 -8.30 1.58 44.55
CA LYS A 64 -7.78 0.33 45.12
C LYS A 64 -6.57 -0.21 44.34
N VAL A 65 -5.65 0.68 43.97
CA VAL A 65 -4.38 0.36 43.31
C VAL A 65 -3.21 0.99 44.07
N SER A 66 -1.98 0.58 43.78
CA SER A 66 -0.79 1.24 44.34
C SER A 66 -0.50 2.57 43.60
N PRO A 67 0.16 3.55 44.26
CA PRO A 67 0.63 4.77 43.58
C PRO A 67 1.54 4.48 42.39
N GLU A 68 2.33 3.40 42.46
CA GLU A 68 3.12 2.88 41.35
C GLU A 68 2.22 2.48 40.17
N SER A 69 1.20 1.64 40.39
CA SER A 69 0.32 1.19 39.32
C SER A 69 -0.50 2.34 38.73
N PHE A 70 -0.81 3.35 39.53
CA PHE A 70 -1.42 4.59 39.04
C PHE A 70 -0.50 5.27 38.02
N VAL A 71 0.75 5.56 38.40
CA VAL A 71 1.72 6.23 37.49
C VAL A 71 2.05 5.36 36.28
N LEU A 72 2.27 4.07 36.48
CA LEU A 72 2.52 3.10 35.41
C LEU A 72 1.34 3.01 34.44
N GLY A 73 0.11 3.11 34.93
CA GLY A 73 -1.09 3.14 34.10
C GLY A 73 -1.12 4.37 33.19
N LEU A 74 -0.85 5.56 33.74
CA LEU A 74 -0.78 6.79 32.92
C LEU A 74 0.38 6.74 31.91
N PHE A 75 1.54 6.22 32.33
CA PHE A 75 2.67 5.96 31.42
C PHE A 75 2.27 5.01 30.29
N SER A 76 1.53 3.93 30.60
CA SER A 76 1.10 2.97 29.59
C SER A 76 0.16 3.58 28.55
N GLU A 77 -0.74 4.51 28.92
CA GLU A 77 -1.60 5.20 27.95
C GLU A 77 -0.79 6.09 27.00
N VAL A 78 0.27 6.75 27.50
CA VAL A 78 1.18 7.53 26.67
C VAL A 78 1.95 6.62 25.70
N ILE A 79 2.54 5.53 26.18
CA ILE A 79 3.26 4.59 25.31
C ILE A 79 2.33 3.97 24.26
N ARG A 80 1.08 3.64 24.62
CA ARG A 80 0.07 3.15 23.67
C ARG A 80 -0.27 4.15 22.58
N THR A 81 -0.32 5.44 22.92
CA THR A 81 -0.62 6.51 21.96
C THR A 81 0.47 6.62 20.90
N TRP A 82 1.73 6.43 21.27
CA TRP A 82 2.88 6.44 20.35
C TRP A 82 3.28 5.06 19.81
N SER A 83 2.54 4.01 20.15
CA SER A 83 2.75 2.66 19.65
C SER A 83 1.79 2.40 18.49
N ARG A 84 2.26 1.65 17.48
CA ARG A 84 1.38 1.16 16.40
C ARG A 84 0.19 0.37 16.96
N HIS A 85 0.47 -0.49 17.94
CA HIS A 85 -0.53 -1.39 18.51
C HIS A 85 -1.09 -0.83 19.80
N GLN A 86 -2.41 -0.92 19.95
CA GLN A 86 -3.12 -0.55 21.16
C GLN A 86 -2.92 -1.58 22.28
N GLU A 87 -2.94 -2.88 21.94
CA GLU A 87 -2.48 -3.91 22.87
C GLU A 87 -0.97 -4.08 22.76
N LEU A 88 -0.26 -3.89 23.89
CA LEU A 88 1.19 -3.99 23.92
C LEU A 88 1.71 -4.63 25.21
N SER A 89 2.94 -5.13 25.18
CA SER A 89 3.66 -5.60 26.36
C SER A 89 4.72 -4.57 26.77
N LEU A 90 4.67 -4.13 28.02
CA LEU A 90 5.73 -3.35 28.66
C LEU A 90 6.67 -4.25 29.44
N ILE A 91 7.87 -3.77 29.75
CA ILE A 91 8.80 -4.46 30.65
C ILE A 91 8.88 -3.69 31.96
N ILE A 92 8.68 -4.36 33.08
CA ILE A 92 8.86 -3.80 34.42
C ILE A 92 10.20 -4.28 34.98
N ALA A 93 10.98 -3.37 35.54
CA ALA A 93 12.22 -3.68 36.23
C ALA A 93 11.94 -3.99 37.71
N GLU A 94 11.99 -5.27 38.08
CA GLU A 94 11.80 -5.73 39.45
C GLU A 94 13.13 -5.94 40.17
N HIS A 95 13.26 -5.37 41.37
CA HIS A 95 14.46 -5.47 42.20
C HIS A 95 14.34 -6.67 43.15
N GLY A 96 14.50 -7.87 42.60
CA GLY A 96 14.16 -9.17 43.19
C GLY A 96 15.01 -9.66 44.36
N ARG A 97 15.13 -8.89 45.46
CA ARG A 97 15.73 -9.35 46.73
C ARG A 97 14.70 -10.11 47.57
N ARG A 98 14.33 -11.30 47.12
CA ARG A 98 13.27 -12.14 47.73
C ARG A 98 13.65 -12.60 49.13
N ALA A 99 12.73 -12.45 50.08
CA ALA A 99 12.88 -12.82 51.50
C ALA A 99 13.07 -14.32 51.80
N HIS A 100 13.30 -15.18 50.80
CA HIS A 100 13.51 -16.62 50.99
C HIS A 100 14.92 -16.97 51.51
N PHE A 101 15.85 -16.01 51.45
CA PHE A 101 17.17 -16.13 52.06
C PHE A 101 17.33 -14.96 53.03
N ASP A 102 17.47 -15.24 54.32
CA ASP A 102 17.56 -14.23 55.38
C ASP A 102 18.70 -13.24 55.13
N ASP A 103 19.78 -13.68 54.47
CA ASP A 103 20.95 -12.87 54.16
C ASP A 103 20.93 -12.17 52.79
N VAL A 104 19.89 -12.34 51.95
CA VAL A 104 19.89 -11.78 50.57
C VAL A 104 20.07 -10.26 50.55
N GLN A 105 19.62 -9.58 51.61
CA GLN A 105 19.76 -8.13 51.76
C GLN A 105 21.22 -7.71 51.93
N ASN A 106 22.08 -8.62 52.40
CA ASN A 106 23.51 -8.40 52.66
C ASN A 106 24.41 -8.89 51.51
N VAL A 107 23.84 -9.36 50.39
CA VAL A 107 24.60 -9.86 49.25
C VAL A 107 24.78 -8.77 48.19
N VAL A 108 26.00 -8.65 47.66
CA VAL A 108 26.30 -7.88 46.45
C VAL A 108 26.08 -8.79 45.24
N GLY A 109 25.16 -8.41 44.36
CA GLY A 109 24.80 -9.19 43.17
C GLY A 109 23.77 -8.47 42.31
N ASN A 110 23.58 -8.95 41.08
CA ASN A 110 22.53 -8.47 40.19
C ASN A 110 21.22 -9.23 40.47
N PHE A 111 20.28 -8.54 41.09
CA PHE A 111 18.94 -9.05 41.40
C PHE A 111 17.85 -8.42 40.52
N LEU A 112 18.24 -7.63 39.52
CA LEU A 112 17.29 -7.01 38.60
C LEU A 112 16.68 -8.08 37.70
N GLN A 113 15.36 -8.14 37.67
CA GLN A 113 14.61 -9.05 36.81
C GLN A 113 13.65 -8.24 35.94
N PRO A 114 13.73 -8.34 34.60
CA PRO A 114 12.69 -7.81 33.74
C PRO A 114 11.43 -8.66 33.91
N VAL A 115 10.26 -8.06 33.85
CA VAL A 115 8.98 -8.77 33.94
C VAL A 115 8.05 -8.22 32.86
N PRO A 116 7.60 -9.04 31.89
CA PRO A 116 6.67 -8.57 30.87
C PRO A 116 5.29 -8.34 31.50
N LEU A 117 4.73 -7.16 31.26
CA LEU A 117 3.42 -6.74 31.73
C LEU A 117 2.51 -6.47 30.52
N PRO A 118 1.43 -7.24 30.34
CA PRO A 118 0.49 -7.00 29.26
C PRO A 118 -0.35 -5.75 29.55
N VAL A 119 -0.44 -4.86 28.56
CA VAL A 119 -1.37 -3.73 28.53
C VAL A 119 -2.43 -4.07 27.50
N ARG A 120 -3.58 -4.56 27.98
CA ARG A 120 -4.65 -5.11 27.15
C ARG A 120 -5.67 -4.05 26.77
N ASP A 121 -6.38 -4.27 25.68
CA ASP A 121 -7.56 -3.49 25.39
C ASP A 121 -8.74 -3.92 26.28
N MET A 122 -9.63 -2.99 26.59
CA MET A 122 -10.75 -3.23 27.50
C MET A 122 -12.05 -2.91 26.78
N LYS A 123 -13.03 -3.83 26.88
CA LYS A 123 -14.39 -3.61 26.34
C LYS A 123 -15.11 -2.43 27.01
N ASP A 124 -14.80 -2.18 28.28
CA ASP A 124 -15.33 -1.05 29.05
C ASP A 124 -14.36 0.14 29.00
N HIS A 125 -14.82 1.25 28.39
CA HIS A 125 -14.00 2.40 28.02
C HIS A 125 -13.68 3.38 29.17
N ARG A 126 -13.25 2.87 30.33
CA ARG A 126 -12.87 3.73 31.48
C ARG A 126 -11.40 3.56 31.85
N LEU A 127 -10.68 4.68 31.98
CA LEU A 127 -9.29 4.70 32.43
C LEU A 127 -9.11 4.03 33.78
N CYS A 128 -10.05 4.22 34.72
CA CYS A 128 -9.96 3.58 36.04
C CYS A 128 -9.96 2.04 35.97
N ASP A 129 -10.76 1.45 35.08
CA ASP A 129 -10.87 0.00 34.93
C ASP A 129 -9.59 -0.57 34.32
N ARG A 130 -8.97 0.17 33.40
CA ARG A 130 -7.69 -0.20 32.80
C ARG A 130 -6.55 -0.17 33.81
N ILE A 131 -6.43 0.90 34.60
CA ILE A 131 -5.41 0.98 35.66
C ILE A 131 -5.64 -0.14 36.68
N GLY A 132 -6.88 -0.41 37.05
CA GLY A 132 -7.23 -1.52 37.94
C GLY A 132 -6.86 -2.90 37.37
N ARG A 133 -7.06 -3.12 36.06
CA ARG A 133 -6.63 -4.34 35.37
C ARG A 133 -5.12 -4.48 35.36
N LEU A 134 -4.42 -3.43 34.96
CA LEU A 134 -2.96 -3.37 34.90
C LEU A 134 -2.33 -3.60 36.28
N HIS A 135 -2.94 -3.06 37.35
CA HIS A 135 -2.53 -3.34 38.73
C HIS A 135 -2.63 -4.83 39.08
N LYS A 136 -3.74 -5.49 38.71
CA LYS A 136 -3.90 -6.93 38.94
C LYS A 136 -2.89 -7.76 38.15
N ASP A 137 -2.69 -7.42 36.87
CA ASP A 137 -1.72 -8.11 36.01
C ASP A 137 -0.29 -7.94 36.57
N LEU A 138 0.08 -6.76 37.08
CA LEU A 138 1.36 -6.52 37.76
C LEU A 138 1.53 -7.39 39.01
N LEU A 139 0.50 -7.49 39.85
CA LEU A 139 0.54 -8.34 41.05
C LEU A 139 0.67 -9.83 40.69
N GLU A 140 -0.07 -10.31 39.68
CA GLU A 140 0.04 -11.68 39.17
C GLU A 140 1.46 -11.95 38.64
N SER A 141 2.01 -11.05 37.83
CA SER A 141 3.38 -11.16 37.32
C SER A 141 4.42 -11.21 38.44
N ARG A 142 4.24 -10.42 39.53
CA ARG A 142 5.12 -10.43 40.71
C ARG A 142 5.07 -11.76 41.47
N LEU A 143 3.88 -12.35 41.64
CA LEU A 143 3.70 -13.65 42.30
C LEU A 143 4.52 -14.75 41.60
N HIS A 144 4.64 -14.68 40.27
CA HIS A 144 5.35 -15.66 39.44
C HIS A 144 6.76 -15.23 39.02
N GLY A 145 7.32 -14.16 39.59
CA GLY A 145 8.66 -13.69 39.20
C GLY A 145 9.84 -14.59 39.64
N ALA A 146 9.61 -15.79 40.21
CA ALA A 146 10.71 -16.65 40.66
C ALA A 146 11.45 -17.28 39.49
N CYS A 147 10.76 -17.40 38.36
CA CYS A 147 11.32 -17.82 37.09
C CYS A 147 11.94 -16.62 36.37
N SER A 148 13.08 -16.83 35.72
CA SER A 148 13.66 -15.83 34.81
C SER A 148 12.77 -15.70 33.57
N THR A 149 12.25 -14.50 33.33
CA THR A 149 11.38 -14.21 32.17
C THR A 149 12.18 -13.85 30.91
N ILE A 150 13.52 -13.80 30.98
CA ILE A 150 14.38 -13.41 29.85
C ILE A 150 14.15 -14.31 28.64
N GLY A 151 13.99 -15.62 28.86
CA GLY A 151 13.65 -16.57 27.79
C GLY A 151 12.31 -16.26 27.12
N ILE A 152 11.30 -15.92 27.92
CA ILE A 152 9.95 -15.55 27.47
C ILE A 152 9.97 -14.26 26.65
N ILE A 153 10.68 -13.23 27.14
CA ILE A 153 10.84 -11.95 26.44
C ILE A 153 11.55 -12.15 25.10
N ARG A 154 12.62 -12.97 25.08
CA ARG A 154 13.33 -13.31 23.83
C ARG A 154 12.44 -14.06 22.85
N GLU A 155 11.68 -15.04 23.32
CA GLU A 155 10.77 -15.82 22.49
C GLU A 155 9.63 -14.97 21.92
N VAL A 156 9.01 -14.09 22.74
CA VAL A 156 8.01 -13.10 22.29
C VAL A 156 8.64 -12.15 21.25
N GLY A 157 9.87 -11.69 21.48
CA GLY A 157 10.60 -10.86 20.53
C GLY A 157 10.88 -11.57 19.20
N GLN A 158 11.32 -12.83 19.24
CA GLN A 158 11.61 -13.64 18.06
C GLN A 158 10.34 -13.96 17.25
N ARG A 159 9.23 -14.30 17.90
CA ARG A 159 7.94 -14.57 17.24
C ARG A 159 7.39 -13.32 16.53
N ASN A 160 7.55 -12.15 17.14
CA ASN A 160 6.89 -10.92 16.68
C ASN A 160 7.77 -10.00 15.83
N SER A 161 9.10 -10.09 15.91
CA SER A 161 10.02 -9.19 15.21
C SER A 161 11.37 -9.86 14.87
N PRO A 162 11.37 -10.89 14.00
CA PRO A 162 12.58 -11.65 13.66
C PRO A 162 13.68 -10.80 13.01
N ASP A 163 13.31 -9.78 12.22
CA ASP A 163 14.27 -8.93 11.48
C ASP A 163 14.87 -7.78 12.31
N ARG A 164 14.28 -7.45 13.47
CA ARG A 164 14.71 -6.29 14.28
C ARG A 164 15.80 -6.62 15.29
N GLY A 165 16.16 -7.90 15.48
CA GLY A 165 17.17 -8.32 16.44
C GLY A 165 16.85 -7.81 17.86
N THR A 166 16.09 -8.62 18.63
CA THR A 166 15.64 -8.41 20.03
C THR A 166 14.43 -7.50 20.29
N SER A 167 13.65 -7.87 21.32
CA SER A 167 12.34 -7.34 21.74
C SER A 167 12.39 -5.85 22.13
N THR A 168 11.30 -5.10 21.89
CA THR A 168 11.24 -3.66 22.21
C THR A 168 11.54 -3.42 23.70
N PRO A 169 12.58 -2.67 24.05
CA PRO A 169 12.95 -2.46 25.43
C PRO A 169 12.44 -1.08 25.87
N VAL A 170 11.12 -0.97 26.01
CA VAL A 170 10.46 0.07 26.80
C VAL A 170 10.32 -0.47 28.22
N VAL A 171 11.08 0.09 29.14
CA VAL A 171 11.15 -0.38 30.53
C VAL A 171 10.55 0.66 31.45
N PHE A 172 9.69 0.25 32.36
CA PHE A 172 9.28 1.04 33.51
C PHE A 172 10.00 0.54 34.76
N ASN A 173 10.58 1.46 35.50
CA ASN A 173 11.43 1.17 36.63
C ASN A 173 10.98 1.99 37.85
N ASN A 174 10.57 1.29 38.91
CA ASN A 174 10.11 1.91 40.14
C ASN A 174 11.19 1.86 41.23
N LEU A 175 11.68 3.05 41.61
CA LEU A 175 12.69 3.24 42.65
C LEU A 175 12.14 4.03 43.85
N LEU A 176 10.82 4.03 44.06
CA LEU A 176 10.16 4.66 45.22
C LEU A 176 10.22 3.83 46.51
N ASP A 177 10.88 2.66 46.50
CA ASP A 177 10.98 1.78 47.66
C ASP A 177 11.56 2.56 48.88
N PRO A 178 10.89 2.54 50.05
CA PRO A 178 11.40 3.20 51.26
C PRO A 178 12.77 2.68 51.74
N HIS A 179 13.16 1.46 51.36
CA HIS A 179 14.50 0.92 51.55
C HIS A 179 15.49 1.40 50.49
N PHE A 180 15.00 1.72 49.30
CA PHE A 180 15.71 2.41 48.23
C PHE A 180 15.60 3.93 48.46
N ARG A 181 16.10 4.39 49.61
CA ARG A 181 16.43 5.81 49.72
C ARG A 181 17.44 6.09 48.61
N SER A 182 17.12 7.00 47.70
CA SER A 182 18.15 7.85 47.13
C SER A 182 18.96 8.38 48.31
N ARG A 183 20.07 7.71 48.59
CA ARG A 183 21.10 8.21 49.50
C ARG A 183 21.78 9.44 48.88
N ALA A 184 21.26 9.99 47.77
CA ALA A 184 21.77 11.18 47.12
C ALA A 184 21.17 12.49 47.66
N ALA A 185 20.19 12.44 48.57
CA ALA A 185 19.85 13.61 49.39
C ALA A 185 20.13 13.30 50.86
N GLY A 186 21.38 13.55 51.28
CA GLY A 186 21.75 13.59 52.69
C GLY A 186 22.55 12.40 53.24
N VAL A 187 23.12 11.54 52.41
CA VAL A 187 24.20 10.64 52.88
C VAL A 187 25.54 11.19 52.41
N ASN A 188 26.37 11.59 53.39
CA ASN A 188 27.81 11.65 53.24
C ASN A 188 28.31 10.22 52.95
N LEU A 189 28.19 9.76 51.71
CA LEU A 189 28.89 8.57 51.25
C LEU A 189 30.36 8.93 51.11
N THR A 190 31.07 9.01 52.23
CA THR A 190 32.53 9.05 52.23
C THR A 190 33.02 7.62 52.01
N TRP A 191 33.26 7.26 50.76
CA TRP A 191 34.27 6.23 50.49
C TRP A 191 35.60 6.93 50.76
N ASP A 192 36.45 6.45 51.67
CA ASP A 192 37.78 7.07 51.99
C ASP A 192 37.85 8.57 52.35
N GLY A 193 36.72 9.25 52.55
CA GLY A 193 36.67 10.71 52.76
C GLY A 193 36.27 11.50 51.51
N THR A 194 36.03 10.83 50.39
CA THR A 194 35.52 11.44 49.15
C THR A 194 34.00 11.34 49.05
N THR A 195 33.34 12.48 48.82
CA THR A 195 31.92 12.54 48.45
C THR A 195 31.73 12.15 46.99
N PRO A 196 30.64 11.45 46.63
CA PRO A 196 30.35 11.14 45.23
C PRO A 196 30.24 12.44 44.43
N VAL A 197 31.06 12.58 43.38
CA VAL A 197 31.08 13.78 42.53
C VAL A 197 30.09 13.66 41.36
N TYR A 198 29.69 12.44 41.00
CA TYR A 198 28.76 12.15 39.91
C TYR A 198 28.05 10.80 40.12
N THR A 199 26.75 10.73 39.81
CA THR A 199 25.95 9.49 39.82
C THR A 199 25.14 9.36 38.54
N SER A 200 25.07 8.16 37.97
CA SER A 200 24.26 7.89 36.77
C SER A 200 23.64 6.49 36.84
N SER A 201 22.31 6.41 36.90
CA SER A 201 21.52 5.19 36.75
C SER A 201 21.13 5.02 35.28
N ARG A 202 21.87 4.18 34.53
CA ARG A 202 21.57 3.88 33.12
C ARG A 202 21.68 2.38 32.87
N THR A 203 20.73 1.84 32.11
CA THR A 203 20.73 0.44 31.71
C THR A 203 21.04 0.34 30.21
N PRO A 204 22.23 -0.14 29.79
CA PRO A 204 22.67 -0.08 28.39
C PRO A 204 21.87 -0.96 27.41
N GLN A 205 20.94 -1.78 27.90
CA GLN A 205 20.13 -2.72 27.12
C GLN A 205 18.73 -2.18 26.78
N VAL A 206 18.45 -0.90 27.07
CA VAL A 206 17.11 -0.32 27.01
C VAL A 206 17.06 0.88 26.06
N TRP A 207 16.04 0.94 25.19
CA TRP A 207 15.85 2.02 24.22
C TRP A 207 15.20 3.22 24.90
N LEU A 208 14.18 2.95 25.73
CA LEU A 208 13.48 3.94 26.54
C LEU A 208 13.22 3.35 27.94
N GLU A 209 13.77 4.00 28.97
CA GLU A 209 13.58 3.65 30.38
C GLU A 209 12.88 4.79 31.12
N ALA A 210 11.72 4.50 31.67
CA ALA A 210 10.92 5.42 32.48
C ALA A 210 11.15 5.09 33.97
N GLN A 211 11.91 5.93 34.68
CA GLN A 211 12.29 5.74 36.08
C GLN A 211 11.51 6.68 36.98
N ILE A 212 10.72 6.14 37.92
CA ILE A 212 10.15 6.94 39.00
C ILE A 212 11.05 6.88 40.23
N VAL A 213 11.55 8.03 40.68
CA VAL A 213 12.54 8.17 41.75
C VAL A 213 12.11 9.20 42.77
N ARG A 214 12.62 9.07 44.00
CA ARG A 214 12.56 10.13 45.00
C ARG A 214 13.92 10.82 45.07
N GLU A 215 13.96 12.11 44.77
CA GLU A 215 15.16 12.95 44.88
C GLU A 215 14.87 14.08 45.87
N ALA A 216 15.60 14.08 47.00
CA ALA A 216 15.27 14.91 48.16
C ALA A 216 13.81 14.71 48.61
N ASP A 217 13.03 15.78 48.69
CA ASP A 217 11.62 15.77 49.11
C ASP A 217 10.64 15.70 47.92
N GLU A 218 11.15 15.59 46.69
CA GLU A 218 10.35 15.56 45.47
C GLU A 218 10.38 14.18 44.78
N ILE A 219 9.38 13.94 43.95
CA ILE A 219 9.31 12.75 43.10
C ILE A 219 9.51 13.17 41.66
N TRP A 220 10.31 12.39 40.95
CA TRP A 220 10.64 12.64 39.56
C TRP A 220 10.36 11.40 38.72
N MET A 221 9.88 11.64 37.51
CA MET A 221 9.76 10.65 36.46
C MET A 221 10.77 10.98 35.37
N HIS A 222 11.87 10.23 35.30
CA HIS A 222 12.91 10.40 34.29
C HIS A 222 12.70 9.45 33.12
N TRP A 223 12.73 9.99 31.90
CA TRP A 223 12.64 9.24 30.65
C TRP A 223 14.04 9.23 30.04
N ASN A 224 14.80 8.17 30.30
CA ASN A 224 16.13 7.96 29.74
C ASN A 224 16.01 7.21 28.42
N TYR A 225 16.62 7.71 27.35
CA TYR A 225 16.51 7.07 26.04
C TYR A 225 17.80 7.17 25.24
N VAL A 226 17.97 6.22 24.32
CA VAL A 226 19.14 6.19 23.42
C VAL A 226 19.09 7.41 22.50
N ASP A 227 20.17 8.18 22.53
CA ASP A 227 20.35 9.38 21.73
C ASP A 227 20.36 9.05 20.23
N GLY A 228 19.68 9.87 19.42
CA GLY A 228 19.52 9.68 17.97
C GLY A 228 18.60 8.53 17.53
N LEU A 229 18.09 7.69 18.45
CA LEU A 229 17.25 6.55 18.09
C LEU A 229 15.82 6.95 17.70
N PHE A 230 15.21 7.87 18.44
CA PHE A 230 13.83 8.32 18.22
C PHE A 230 13.81 9.59 17.35
N PRO A 231 12.69 9.87 16.64
CA PRO A 231 12.48 11.16 16.00
C PRO A 231 12.67 12.32 16.98
N ASP A 232 13.22 13.43 16.47
CA ASP A 232 13.56 14.59 17.29
C ASP A 232 12.30 15.14 17.98
N GLY A 233 12.39 15.43 19.28
CA GLY A 233 11.27 15.93 20.10
C GLY A 233 10.21 14.89 20.50
N MET A 234 10.24 13.66 19.99
CA MET A 234 9.20 12.66 20.28
C MET A 234 9.13 12.28 21.77
N VAL A 235 10.28 12.02 22.41
CA VAL A 235 10.30 11.62 23.84
C VAL A 235 9.89 12.78 24.75
N GLN A 236 10.27 14.01 24.39
CA GLN A 236 9.81 15.23 25.06
C GLN A 236 8.27 15.35 24.97
N ALA A 237 7.70 15.17 23.77
CA ALA A 237 6.26 15.17 23.57
C ALA A 237 5.53 14.12 24.42
N MET A 238 6.08 12.91 24.54
CA MET A 238 5.55 11.87 25.44
C MET A 238 5.61 12.28 26.91
N ALA A 239 6.74 12.83 27.37
CA ALA A 239 6.91 13.29 28.75
C ALA A 239 5.95 14.44 29.10
N GLU A 240 5.75 15.39 28.19
CA GLU A 240 4.77 16.47 28.35
C GLU A 240 3.33 15.94 28.34
N ALA A 241 3.01 14.99 27.45
CA ALA A 241 1.69 14.36 27.41
C ALA A 241 1.39 13.60 28.71
N PHE A 242 2.38 12.89 29.27
CA PHE A 242 2.30 12.27 30.59
C PHE A 242 2.02 13.31 31.69
N SER A 243 2.78 14.41 31.71
CA SER A 243 2.60 15.49 32.69
C SER A 243 1.19 16.09 32.62
N ARG A 244 0.69 16.37 31.41
CA ARG A 244 -0.68 16.87 31.19
C ARG A 244 -1.73 15.86 31.63
N LEU A 245 -1.60 14.59 31.25
CA LEU A 245 -2.53 13.53 31.66
C LEU A 245 -2.57 13.38 33.19
N LEU A 246 -1.42 13.46 33.85
CA LEU A 246 -1.33 13.39 35.31
C LEU A 246 -2.09 14.55 35.97
N GLN A 247 -1.82 15.79 35.54
CA GLN A 247 -2.49 16.99 36.09
C GLN A 247 -4.00 16.97 35.84
N ASN A 248 -4.40 16.51 34.66
CA ASN A 248 -5.79 16.30 34.29
C ASN A 248 -6.49 15.28 35.20
N CYS A 249 -5.84 14.15 35.48
CA CYS A 249 -6.35 13.11 36.38
C CYS A 249 -6.52 13.61 37.84
N ILE A 250 -5.64 14.51 38.27
CA ILE A 250 -5.67 15.15 39.59
C ILE A 250 -6.81 16.18 39.68
N SER A 251 -6.99 17.00 38.64
CA SER A 251 -7.90 18.15 38.66
C SER A 251 -9.33 17.85 38.19
N ASP A 252 -9.53 16.85 37.32
CA ASP A 252 -10.83 16.52 36.74
C ASP A 252 -11.17 15.03 36.91
N SER A 253 -12.12 14.77 37.81
CA SER A 253 -12.57 13.41 38.08
C SER A 253 -13.36 12.74 36.94
N THR A 254 -13.81 13.51 35.93
CA THR A 254 -14.56 12.94 34.79
C THR A 254 -13.65 12.15 33.85
N ILE A 255 -12.34 12.42 33.87
CA ILE A 255 -11.34 11.74 33.04
C ILE A 255 -11.24 10.26 33.38
N TRP A 256 -11.47 9.89 34.63
CA TRP A 256 -11.49 8.50 35.07
C TRP A 256 -12.53 7.64 34.35
N ALA A 257 -13.64 8.26 33.91
CA ALA A 257 -14.72 7.61 33.18
C ALA A 257 -14.50 7.60 31.66
N ARG A 258 -13.41 8.19 31.16
CA ARG A 258 -13.05 8.22 29.75
C ARG A 258 -11.83 7.34 29.51
N LEU A 259 -11.69 6.84 28.29
CA LEU A 259 -10.52 6.07 27.85
C LEU A 259 -9.97 6.60 26.52
N ARG A 260 -10.85 7.05 25.62
CA ARG A 260 -10.45 7.69 24.37
C ARG A 260 -10.10 9.16 24.59
N GLY A 261 -9.11 9.64 23.84
CA GLY A 261 -8.68 11.04 23.87
C GLY A 261 -8.17 11.53 25.23
N VAL A 262 -7.80 10.63 26.15
CA VAL A 262 -7.25 11.03 27.46
C VAL A 262 -5.83 11.56 27.34
N VAL A 263 -5.08 11.08 26.34
CA VAL A 263 -3.75 11.58 26.00
C VAL A 263 -3.89 12.64 24.91
N ASN A 264 -3.50 13.88 25.23
CA ASN A 264 -3.47 14.97 24.27
C ASN A 264 -2.20 14.86 23.41
N LEU A 265 -2.39 14.79 22.10
CA LEU A 265 -1.30 14.93 21.13
C LEU A 265 -0.66 16.32 21.22
N PRO A 266 0.60 16.47 20.78
CA PRO A 266 1.23 17.78 20.66
C PRO A 266 0.36 18.72 19.84
N THR A 267 0.18 19.96 20.32
CA THR A 267 -0.63 20.96 19.61
C THR A 267 -0.11 21.20 18.19
N GLN A 268 1.21 21.21 18.01
CA GLN A 268 1.83 21.36 16.69
C GLN A 268 1.44 20.22 15.73
N ASP A 269 1.43 18.95 16.18
CA ASP A 269 1.02 17.82 15.34
C ASP A 269 -0.45 17.95 14.89
N LEU A 270 -1.31 18.40 15.81
CA LEU A 270 -2.73 18.65 15.52
C LEU A 270 -2.90 19.81 14.54
N GLU A 271 -2.18 20.92 14.73
CA GLU A 271 -2.22 22.08 13.83
C GLU A 271 -1.67 21.76 12.44
N GLU A 272 -0.54 21.04 12.34
CA GLU A 272 0.02 20.55 11.07
C GLU A 272 -1.01 19.68 10.33
N ARG A 273 -1.68 18.76 11.04
CA ARG A 273 -2.74 17.92 10.46
C ARG A 273 -3.93 18.74 10.00
N VAL A 274 -4.46 19.62 10.86
CA VAL A 274 -5.62 20.46 10.53
C VAL A 274 -5.30 21.30 9.30
N ARG A 275 -4.12 21.93 9.25
CA ARG A 275 -3.67 22.73 8.11
C ARG A 275 -3.50 21.90 6.84
N ALA A 276 -2.87 20.73 6.92
CA ALA A 276 -2.72 19.84 5.76
C ALA A 276 -4.08 19.38 5.22
N ASN A 277 -5.02 19.14 6.13
CA ASN A 277 -6.37 18.77 5.77
C ASN A 277 -7.24 19.97 5.41
N ASP A 278 -6.88 21.23 5.67
CA ASP A 278 -7.75 22.38 5.37
C ASP A 278 -7.76 22.75 3.88
N THR A 279 -8.42 21.89 3.11
CA THR A 279 -8.46 21.92 1.64
C THR A 279 -9.80 22.39 1.10
N GLY A 280 -10.66 22.98 1.94
CA GLY A 280 -12.01 23.37 1.55
C GLY A 280 -12.01 24.46 0.48
N SER A 281 -12.68 24.20 -0.64
CA SER A 281 -12.94 25.13 -1.73
C SER A 281 -14.38 24.97 -2.24
N GLU A 282 -14.81 25.80 -3.18
CA GLU A 282 -16.11 25.60 -3.83
C GLU A 282 -16.05 24.35 -4.72
N PRO A 283 -16.86 23.30 -4.44
CA PRO A 283 -16.82 22.08 -5.24
C PRO A 283 -17.29 22.37 -6.67
N PRO A 284 -16.60 21.82 -7.68
CA PRO A 284 -17.00 22.06 -9.06
C PRO A 284 -18.37 21.43 -9.34
N SER A 285 -19.22 22.21 -10.01
CA SER A 285 -20.56 21.79 -10.46
C SER A 285 -20.56 21.66 -11.98
N VAL A 286 -19.76 20.72 -12.48
CA VAL A 286 -19.63 20.43 -13.91
C VAL A 286 -19.70 18.93 -14.17
N PHE A 287 -20.16 18.56 -15.36
CA PHE A 287 -20.08 17.20 -15.86
C PHE A 287 -18.77 16.98 -16.62
N LEU A 288 -18.24 15.76 -16.56
CA LEU A 288 -16.98 15.43 -17.24
C LEU A 288 -17.05 15.66 -18.75
N HIS A 289 -18.17 15.28 -19.37
CA HIS A 289 -18.39 15.51 -20.79
C HIS A 289 -18.56 17.01 -21.12
N ASP A 290 -19.16 17.79 -20.22
CA ASP A 290 -19.32 19.24 -20.42
C ASP A 290 -17.99 19.98 -20.44
N MET A 291 -16.99 19.52 -19.68
CA MET A 291 -15.64 20.08 -19.75
C MET A 291 -15.03 19.94 -21.15
N VAL A 292 -15.18 18.75 -21.76
CA VAL A 292 -14.68 18.46 -23.11
C VAL A 292 -15.48 19.21 -24.17
N LEU A 293 -16.80 19.28 -24.05
CA LEU A 293 -17.66 20.04 -24.98
C LEU A 293 -17.39 21.55 -24.92
N ALA A 294 -17.15 22.09 -23.73
CA ALA A 294 -16.74 23.49 -23.58
C ALA A 294 -15.39 23.76 -24.27
N ALA A 295 -14.44 22.83 -24.18
CA ALA A 295 -13.19 22.90 -24.92
C ALA A 295 -13.43 22.80 -26.44
N ALA A 296 -14.35 21.95 -26.90
CA ALA A 296 -14.69 21.82 -28.31
C ALA A 296 -15.30 23.08 -28.91
N THR A 297 -16.18 23.75 -28.16
CA THR A 297 -16.71 25.07 -28.53
C THR A 297 -15.59 26.12 -28.68
N ARG A 298 -14.58 26.08 -27.82
CA ARG A 298 -13.47 27.05 -27.81
C ARG A 298 -12.40 26.74 -28.86
N PHE A 299 -12.16 25.46 -29.15
CA PHE A 299 -11.05 24.99 -30.00
C PHE A 299 -11.48 23.94 -31.05
N PRO A 300 -12.52 24.20 -31.87
CA PRO A 300 -13.15 23.15 -32.69
C PRO A 300 -12.19 22.51 -33.69
N SER A 301 -11.27 23.27 -34.27
CA SER A 301 -10.31 22.78 -35.27
C SER A 301 -9.02 22.22 -34.67
N LYS A 302 -8.85 22.25 -33.34
CA LYS A 302 -7.65 21.71 -32.69
C LYS A 302 -7.76 20.19 -32.58
N VAL A 303 -6.64 19.49 -32.77
CA VAL A 303 -6.57 18.04 -32.58
C VAL A 303 -6.81 17.71 -31.10
N ALA A 304 -7.85 16.93 -30.83
CA ALA A 304 -8.19 16.43 -29.50
C ALA A 304 -7.54 15.07 -29.25
N VAL A 305 -7.56 14.18 -30.25
CA VAL A 305 -7.09 12.80 -30.11
C VAL A 305 -6.20 12.43 -31.28
N ARG A 306 -5.11 11.73 -30.99
CA ARG A 306 -4.20 11.18 -32.00
C ARG A 306 -3.84 9.74 -31.67
N SER A 307 -3.96 8.86 -32.67
CA SER A 307 -3.44 7.49 -32.64
C SER A 307 -2.48 7.28 -33.81
N SER A 308 -1.93 6.07 -33.94
CA SER A 308 -1.07 5.69 -35.07
C SER A 308 -1.80 5.67 -36.42
N TYR A 309 -3.13 5.49 -36.42
CA TYR A 309 -3.93 5.30 -37.63
C TYR A 309 -4.88 6.45 -37.95
N SER A 310 -5.23 7.29 -36.96
CA SER A 310 -6.14 8.41 -37.18
C SER A 310 -5.98 9.53 -36.15
N SER A 311 -6.60 10.68 -36.43
CA SER A 311 -6.71 11.80 -35.50
C SER A 311 -8.08 12.43 -35.60
N LEU A 312 -8.61 12.90 -34.47
CA LEU A 312 -9.85 13.68 -34.42
C LEU A 312 -9.58 15.05 -33.84
N THR A 313 -10.16 16.07 -34.48
CA THR A 313 -10.31 17.39 -33.90
C THR A 313 -11.38 17.38 -32.82
N PHE A 314 -11.41 18.42 -31.98
CA PHE A 314 -12.44 18.58 -30.97
C PHE A 314 -13.85 18.65 -31.58
N GLY A 315 -14.03 19.36 -32.71
CA GLY A 315 -15.31 19.45 -33.40
C GLY A 315 -15.76 18.09 -33.94
N GLU A 316 -14.85 17.32 -34.55
CA GLU A 316 -15.17 15.97 -35.03
C GLU A 316 -15.50 15.02 -33.88
N LEU A 317 -14.80 15.11 -32.75
CA LEU A 317 -15.09 14.32 -31.55
C LEU A 317 -16.48 14.66 -30.99
N GLU A 318 -16.82 15.96 -30.90
CA GLU A 318 -18.13 16.44 -30.46
C GLU A 318 -19.24 15.93 -31.38
N ASP A 319 -19.13 16.14 -32.69
CA ASP A 319 -20.13 15.75 -33.68
C ASP A 319 -20.40 14.23 -33.65
N GLN A 320 -19.33 13.42 -33.63
CA GLN A 320 -19.43 11.97 -33.58
C GLN A 320 -20.04 11.48 -32.25
N ALA A 321 -19.63 12.06 -31.12
CA ALA A 321 -20.15 11.70 -29.81
C ALA A 321 -21.64 12.07 -29.65
N ILE A 322 -22.05 13.24 -30.13
CA ILE A 322 -23.46 13.67 -30.13
C ILE A 322 -24.29 12.75 -31.01
N SER A 323 -23.84 12.46 -32.23
CA SER A 323 -24.54 11.54 -33.14
C SER A 323 -24.73 10.16 -32.52
N LEU A 324 -23.68 9.59 -31.93
CA LEU A 324 -23.75 8.28 -31.27
C LEU A 324 -24.61 8.31 -30.00
N SER A 325 -24.66 9.42 -29.28
CA SER A 325 -25.52 9.57 -28.08
C SER A 325 -27.01 9.50 -28.42
N HIS A 326 -27.42 10.09 -29.56
CA HIS A 326 -28.79 9.97 -30.07
C HIS A 326 -29.12 8.52 -30.42
N GLU A 327 -28.15 7.78 -30.95
CA GLU A 327 -28.34 6.38 -31.27
C GLU A 327 -28.53 5.50 -30.02
N LEU A 328 -27.72 5.74 -29.00
CA LEU A 328 -27.88 5.12 -27.68
C LEU A 328 -29.26 5.40 -27.09
N LEU A 329 -29.74 6.65 -27.15
CA LEU A 329 -31.06 7.02 -26.65
C LEU A 329 -32.18 6.36 -27.46
N ARG A 330 -32.06 6.32 -28.79
CA ARG A 330 -33.04 5.73 -29.69
C ARG A 330 -33.19 4.23 -29.47
N ARG A 331 -32.07 3.49 -29.40
CA ARG A 331 -32.08 2.02 -29.26
C ARG A 331 -32.28 1.56 -27.82
N CYS A 332 -31.61 2.20 -26.86
CA CYS A 332 -31.47 1.68 -25.51
C CYS A 332 -32.24 2.51 -24.46
N ARG A 333 -32.68 3.73 -24.79
CA ARG A 333 -33.38 4.64 -23.86
C ARG A 333 -32.60 4.82 -22.55
N ILE A 334 -31.33 5.19 -22.66
CA ILE A 334 -30.43 5.41 -21.53
C ILE A 334 -31.02 6.44 -20.55
N LYS A 335 -30.82 6.21 -19.26
CA LYS A 335 -31.21 7.08 -18.14
C LYS A 335 -30.02 7.30 -17.20
N PRO A 336 -30.08 8.33 -16.32
CA PRO A 336 -29.11 8.49 -15.25
C PRO A 336 -28.86 7.19 -14.47
N ASN A 337 -27.59 6.88 -14.23
CA ASN A 337 -27.09 5.67 -13.56
C ASN A 337 -27.29 4.34 -14.31
N ASP A 338 -27.82 4.35 -15.55
CA ASP A 338 -27.72 3.17 -16.41
C ASP A 338 -26.26 2.97 -16.82
N ILE A 339 -25.77 1.73 -16.69
CA ILE A 339 -24.41 1.35 -17.08
C ILE A 339 -24.37 0.96 -18.56
N VAL A 340 -23.42 1.53 -19.30
CA VAL A 340 -23.09 1.13 -20.68
C VAL A 340 -21.64 0.69 -20.73
N ALA A 341 -21.41 -0.56 -21.16
CA ALA A 341 -20.07 -1.07 -21.37
C ALA A 341 -19.47 -0.52 -22.67
N VAL A 342 -18.16 -0.30 -22.70
CA VAL A 342 -17.40 -0.02 -23.92
C VAL A 342 -16.24 -1.01 -24.00
N SER A 343 -16.15 -1.71 -25.14
CA SER A 343 -15.10 -2.70 -25.39
C SER A 343 -14.41 -2.37 -26.72
N MET A 344 -13.37 -1.54 -26.63
CA MET A 344 -12.56 -1.05 -27.75
C MET A 344 -11.10 -0.89 -27.34
N TYR A 345 -10.19 -1.05 -28.29
CA TYR A 345 -8.78 -0.69 -28.07
C TYR A 345 -8.63 0.82 -27.90
N PRO A 346 -7.58 1.29 -27.18
CA PRO A 346 -7.31 2.72 -27.02
C PRO A 346 -7.20 3.45 -28.36
N GLY A 347 -7.92 4.56 -28.50
CA GLY A 347 -8.01 5.30 -29.75
C GLY A 347 -9.18 6.30 -29.78
N PRO A 348 -9.38 7.00 -30.92
CA PRO A 348 -10.44 7.98 -31.06
C PRO A 348 -11.84 7.42 -30.86
N GLU A 349 -12.13 6.22 -31.36
CA GLU A 349 -13.44 5.57 -31.26
C GLU A 349 -13.83 5.23 -29.83
N LEU A 350 -12.85 4.87 -28.98
CA LEU A 350 -13.07 4.66 -27.55
C LEU A 350 -13.55 5.96 -26.90
N LEU A 351 -12.92 7.09 -27.21
CA LEU A 351 -13.28 8.39 -26.65
C LEU A 351 -14.63 8.90 -27.17
N VAL A 352 -14.92 8.72 -28.46
CA VAL A 352 -16.26 8.98 -29.03
C VAL A 352 -17.33 8.18 -28.28
N SER A 353 -17.06 6.89 -28.04
CA SER A 353 -17.98 5.99 -27.34
C SER A 353 -18.20 6.42 -25.89
N ILE A 354 -17.14 6.67 -25.12
CA ILE A 354 -17.22 7.14 -23.73
C ILE A 354 -18.00 8.47 -23.66
N MET A 355 -17.66 9.44 -24.52
CA MET A 355 -18.34 10.72 -24.57
C MET A 355 -19.83 10.57 -24.90
N SER A 356 -20.17 9.71 -25.87
CA SER A 356 -21.56 9.47 -26.26
C SER A 356 -22.41 8.89 -25.13
N ILE A 357 -21.85 8.00 -24.30
CA ILE A 357 -22.51 7.41 -23.13
C ILE A 357 -22.84 8.48 -22.12
N LEU A 358 -21.86 9.32 -21.79
CA LEU A 358 -22.02 10.40 -20.82
C LEU A 358 -23.00 11.47 -21.32
N ILE A 359 -22.95 11.83 -22.61
CA ILE A 359 -23.90 12.78 -23.22
C ILE A 359 -25.32 12.22 -23.19
N ALA A 360 -25.49 10.91 -23.42
CA ALA A 360 -26.78 10.22 -23.27
C ALA A 360 -27.25 10.12 -21.80
N GLY A 361 -26.43 10.54 -20.83
CA GLY A 361 -26.74 10.56 -19.40
C GLY A 361 -26.46 9.24 -18.68
N GLY A 362 -25.82 8.27 -19.32
CA GLY A 362 -25.41 7.02 -18.70
C GLY A 362 -24.01 7.10 -18.10
N ALA A 363 -23.60 6.04 -17.40
CA ALA A 363 -22.24 5.86 -16.89
C ALA A 363 -21.52 4.77 -17.68
N TYR A 364 -20.23 4.97 -17.95
CA TYR A 364 -19.47 3.99 -18.73
C TYR A 364 -18.73 2.97 -17.84
N VAL A 365 -18.55 1.76 -18.36
CA VAL A 365 -17.58 0.77 -17.87
C VAL A 365 -16.70 0.37 -19.03
N ALA A 366 -15.40 0.62 -18.94
CA ALA A 366 -14.46 0.17 -19.95
C ALA A 366 -14.05 -1.28 -19.68
N ILE A 367 -14.21 -2.14 -20.70
CA ILE A 367 -13.85 -3.55 -20.66
C ILE A 367 -12.78 -3.77 -21.72
N ASP A 368 -11.61 -4.21 -21.29
CA ASP A 368 -10.49 -4.42 -22.20
C ASP A 368 -10.79 -5.62 -23.15
N PRO A 369 -10.77 -5.40 -24.48
CA PRO A 369 -10.97 -6.48 -25.45
C PRO A 369 -9.96 -7.63 -25.32
N ALA A 370 -8.77 -7.38 -24.77
CA ALA A 370 -7.73 -8.38 -24.56
C ALA A 370 -8.02 -9.33 -23.37
N LEU A 371 -9.01 -9.03 -22.51
CA LEU A 371 -9.43 -9.94 -21.46
C LEU A 371 -10.04 -11.21 -22.04
N PRO A 372 -9.92 -12.37 -21.39
CA PRO A 372 -10.60 -13.60 -21.81
C PRO A 372 -12.11 -13.41 -21.95
N SER A 373 -12.74 -14.05 -22.94
CA SER A 373 -14.18 -13.88 -23.25
C SER A 373 -15.08 -14.17 -22.05
N GLN A 374 -14.80 -15.25 -21.30
CA GLN A 374 -15.55 -15.59 -20.09
C GLN A 374 -15.49 -14.48 -19.04
N ARG A 375 -14.32 -13.83 -18.89
CA ARG A 375 -14.13 -12.71 -17.97
C ARG A 375 -14.89 -11.47 -18.44
N ARG A 376 -14.87 -11.15 -19.74
CA ARG A 376 -15.64 -10.04 -20.31
C ARG A 376 -17.14 -10.25 -20.10
N THR A 377 -17.68 -11.41 -20.47
CA THR A 377 -19.09 -11.76 -20.26
C THR A 377 -19.49 -11.69 -18.80
N SER A 378 -18.63 -12.17 -17.88
CA SER A 378 -18.85 -12.05 -16.44
C SER A 378 -18.94 -10.58 -16.00
N LEU A 379 -18.00 -9.73 -16.40
CA LEU A 379 -18.02 -8.30 -16.07
C LEU A 379 -19.28 -7.60 -16.60
N ILE A 380 -19.66 -7.86 -17.86
CA ILE A 380 -20.86 -7.29 -18.50
C ILE A 380 -22.13 -7.71 -17.76
N THR A 381 -22.22 -8.98 -17.38
CA THR A 381 -23.37 -9.51 -16.65
C THR A 381 -23.45 -8.89 -15.26
N ARG A 382 -22.31 -8.76 -14.57
CA ARG A 382 -22.25 -8.25 -13.19
C ARG A 382 -22.50 -6.77 -13.07
N CYS A 383 -22.05 -5.97 -14.04
CA CYS A 383 -22.40 -4.55 -14.07
C CYS A 383 -23.84 -4.31 -14.52
N ALA A 384 -24.57 -5.37 -14.89
CA ALA A 384 -25.92 -5.29 -15.45
C ALA A 384 -25.98 -4.27 -16.60
N ALA A 385 -24.95 -4.29 -17.47
CA ALA A 385 -24.84 -3.33 -18.56
C ALA A 385 -26.10 -3.37 -19.42
N LYS A 386 -26.67 -2.19 -19.64
CA LYS A 386 -27.83 -2.01 -20.50
C LYS A 386 -27.47 -2.13 -21.96
N ALA A 387 -26.27 -1.71 -22.31
CA ALA A 387 -25.72 -1.82 -23.65
C ALA A 387 -24.21 -2.01 -23.62
N ILE A 388 -23.67 -2.54 -24.71
CA ILE A 388 -22.23 -2.60 -24.98
C ILE A 388 -21.94 -1.95 -26.34
N LEU A 389 -21.05 -0.95 -26.33
CA LEU A 389 -20.45 -0.36 -27.52
C LEU A 389 -19.19 -1.15 -27.91
N THR A 390 -19.11 -1.58 -29.17
CA THR A 390 -17.98 -2.35 -29.71
C THR A 390 -17.80 -2.08 -31.21
N LYS A 391 -16.78 -2.69 -31.83
CA LYS A 391 -16.48 -2.61 -33.28
C LYS A 391 -16.60 -4.00 -33.93
N THR A 392 -16.70 -4.04 -35.25
CA THR A 392 -16.83 -5.29 -36.02
C THR A 392 -15.63 -6.22 -35.83
N GLU A 393 -14.43 -5.63 -35.73
CA GLU A 393 -13.15 -6.34 -35.58
C GLU A 393 -12.94 -6.97 -34.20
N ILE A 394 -13.70 -6.53 -33.19
CA ILE A 394 -13.60 -7.04 -31.83
C ILE A 394 -14.53 -8.24 -31.69
N ASN A 395 -13.93 -9.38 -31.40
CA ASN A 395 -14.58 -10.67 -31.46
C ASN A 395 -15.90 -10.65 -30.65
N PRO A 396 -17.05 -11.00 -31.26
CA PRO A 396 -18.31 -11.09 -30.54
C PRO A 396 -18.22 -12.04 -29.33
N ASP A 397 -18.38 -11.54 -28.11
CA ASP A 397 -18.80 -12.40 -26.99
C ASP A 397 -20.16 -12.99 -27.38
N SER A 398 -20.20 -14.29 -27.67
CA SER A 398 -21.41 -14.99 -28.14
C SER A 398 -22.49 -15.07 -27.07
N ASP A 399 -22.09 -14.94 -25.80
CA ASP A 399 -22.88 -15.29 -24.62
C ASP A 399 -23.31 -14.05 -23.82
N LEU A 400 -23.57 -12.93 -24.49
CA LEU A 400 -24.08 -11.73 -23.83
C LEU A 400 -25.52 -11.96 -23.33
N PRO A 401 -25.90 -11.40 -22.16
CA PRO A 401 -27.28 -11.46 -21.70
C PRO A 401 -28.25 -10.85 -22.73
N GLU A 402 -29.42 -11.48 -22.96
CA GLU A 402 -30.44 -10.97 -23.90
C GLU A 402 -30.90 -9.53 -23.59
N SER A 403 -30.78 -9.10 -22.34
CA SER A 403 -31.12 -7.75 -21.89
C SER A 403 -30.09 -6.68 -22.24
N CYS A 404 -28.90 -7.06 -22.70
CA CYS A 404 -27.82 -6.15 -23.05
C CYS A 404 -27.84 -5.84 -24.55
N PHE A 405 -28.11 -4.57 -24.91
CA PHE A 405 -28.09 -4.14 -26.30
C PHE A 405 -26.65 -4.07 -26.81
N ARG A 406 -26.34 -4.88 -27.82
CA ARG A 406 -25.07 -4.77 -28.53
C ARG A 406 -25.16 -3.72 -29.64
N ILE A 407 -24.27 -2.75 -29.61
CA ILE A 407 -24.16 -1.71 -30.63
C ILE A 407 -22.76 -1.74 -31.20
N ASN A 408 -22.70 -2.08 -32.49
CA ASN A 408 -21.50 -1.93 -33.29
C ASN A 408 -21.46 -0.49 -33.81
N ILE A 409 -20.42 0.27 -33.46
CA ILE A 409 -20.32 1.67 -33.86
C ILE A 409 -20.08 1.84 -35.37
N ASP A 410 -19.54 0.82 -36.05
CA ASP A 410 -19.32 0.84 -37.50
C ASP A 410 -20.65 0.90 -38.28
N ASP A 411 -21.73 0.38 -37.68
CA ASP A 411 -23.08 0.40 -38.26
C ASP A 411 -23.81 1.73 -38.00
N CYS A 412 -23.27 2.55 -37.09
CA CYS A 412 -23.86 3.82 -36.69
C CYS A 412 -23.38 4.92 -37.63
N LYS A 413 -24.07 5.08 -38.77
CA LYS A 413 -23.77 6.17 -39.71
C LYS A 413 -23.99 7.53 -39.02
N SER A 414 -22.98 8.38 -39.03
CA SER A 414 -23.14 9.79 -38.71
C SER A 414 -23.80 10.50 -39.89
N ASP A 415 -25.09 10.77 -39.81
CA ASP A 415 -25.64 11.88 -40.60
C ASP A 415 -25.12 13.16 -39.92
N VAL A 416 -23.97 13.66 -40.39
CA VAL A 416 -23.19 14.81 -39.87
C VAL A 416 -23.94 16.15 -39.99
N SER A 417 -25.27 16.13 -39.99
CA SER A 417 -26.06 17.35 -39.81
C SER A 417 -25.92 17.82 -38.35
N SER A 418 -25.91 19.14 -38.14
CA SER A 418 -25.89 19.75 -36.81
C SER A 418 -27.11 19.33 -35.98
N VAL A 419 -27.01 18.21 -35.28
CA VAL A 419 -28.05 17.75 -34.36
C VAL A 419 -27.76 18.34 -32.99
N ASP A 420 -28.73 19.05 -32.41
CA ASP A 420 -28.59 19.56 -31.05
C ASP A 420 -28.31 18.42 -30.07
N ARG A 421 -27.51 18.72 -29.05
CA ARG A 421 -27.24 17.80 -27.95
C ARG A 421 -28.56 17.35 -27.29
N PRO A 422 -28.71 16.05 -26.95
CA PRO A 422 -29.90 15.60 -26.22
C PRO A 422 -29.96 16.24 -24.83
N MET A 423 -31.15 16.70 -24.44
CA MET A 423 -31.42 17.11 -23.06
C MET A 423 -31.65 15.87 -22.20
N THR A 424 -30.81 15.67 -21.18
CA THR A 424 -30.91 14.54 -20.24
C THR A 424 -31.15 15.05 -18.82
N ALA A 425 -31.63 14.17 -17.93
CA ALA A 425 -31.93 14.49 -16.54
C ALA A 425 -30.75 14.21 -15.59
N VAL A 426 -29.52 14.09 -16.12
CA VAL A 426 -28.32 13.74 -15.33
C VAL A 426 -27.98 14.87 -14.35
N GLY A 427 -27.69 14.51 -13.10
CA GLY A 427 -27.24 15.38 -12.03
C GLY A 427 -25.78 15.13 -11.65
N HIS A 428 -25.16 16.08 -10.96
CA HIS A 428 -23.72 15.99 -10.61
C HIS A 428 -23.37 14.80 -9.70
N ASP A 429 -24.35 14.32 -8.94
CA ASP A 429 -24.23 13.16 -8.07
C ASP A 429 -24.67 11.86 -8.77
N ASP A 430 -24.98 11.88 -10.07
CA ASP A 430 -25.14 10.66 -10.85
C ASP A 430 -23.77 10.10 -11.29
N LEU A 431 -23.74 8.81 -11.57
CA LEU A 431 -22.54 8.08 -11.97
C LEU A 431 -21.98 8.64 -13.28
N ALA A 432 -20.67 8.86 -13.30
CA ALA A 432 -19.90 9.08 -14.52
C ALA A 432 -19.33 7.76 -15.04
N TYR A 433 -18.78 6.95 -14.14
CA TYR A 433 -18.21 5.66 -14.50
C TYR A 433 -18.25 4.67 -13.36
N VAL A 434 -18.11 3.40 -13.74
CA VAL A 434 -17.84 2.31 -12.82
C VAL A 434 -16.55 1.62 -13.25
N ILE A 435 -15.60 1.47 -12.34
CA ILE A 435 -14.33 0.77 -12.58
C ILE A 435 -14.28 -0.49 -11.74
N PHE A 436 -14.07 -1.63 -12.37
CA PHE A 436 -13.93 -2.90 -11.67
C PHE A 436 -12.49 -3.11 -11.21
N THR A 437 -12.32 -3.27 -9.91
CA THR A 437 -11.06 -3.70 -9.30
C THR A 437 -11.16 -5.15 -8.86
N SER A 438 -10.03 -5.82 -8.64
CA SER A 438 -10.00 -7.13 -7.98
C SER A 438 -10.67 -7.07 -6.59
N GLY A 439 -11.24 -8.18 -6.14
CA GLY A 439 -11.90 -8.27 -4.84
C GLY A 439 -11.38 -9.41 -3.96
N SER A 440 -11.35 -9.20 -2.64
CA SER A 440 -10.83 -10.14 -1.65
C SER A 440 -11.58 -11.48 -1.56
N THR A 441 -12.84 -11.51 -2.02
CA THR A 441 -13.67 -12.72 -2.13
C THR A 441 -13.41 -13.52 -3.41
N GLY A 442 -12.48 -13.05 -4.24
CA GLY A 442 -12.20 -13.58 -5.57
C GLY A 442 -13.10 -13.11 -6.69
N GLU A 443 -14.03 -12.21 -6.39
CA GLU A 443 -14.93 -11.60 -7.35
C GLU A 443 -14.62 -10.10 -7.49
N PRO A 444 -14.45 -9.57 -8.72
CA PRO A 444 -14.26 -8.13 -8.97
C PRO A 444 -15.31 -7.26 -8.29
N LYS A 445 -14.97 -6.03 -7.92
CA LYS A 445 -15.91 -5.06 -7.33
C LYS A 445 -15.94 -3.80 -8.20
N GLY A 446 -17.14 -3.37 -8.61
CA GLY A 446 -17.31 -2.16 -9.40
C GLY A 446 -17.38 -0.94 -8.51
N VAL A 447 -16.40 -0.04 -8.56
CA VAL A 447 -16.38 1.20 -7.79
C VAL A 447 -17.23 2.26 -8.50
N MET A 448 -18.23 2.80 -7.81
CA MET A 448 -19.20 3.76 -8.34
C MET A 448 -18.72 5.20 -8.15
N VAL A 449 -18.33 5.88 -9.22
CA VAL A 449 -17.81 7.26 -9.17
C VAL A 449 -18.76 8.22 -9.89
N SER A 450 -19.17 9.28 -9.18
CA SER A 450 -20.03 10.33 -9.75
C SER A 450 -19.24 11.38 -10.52
N HIS A 451 -19.96 12.18 -11.32
CA HIS A 451 -19.38 13.35 -11.98
C HIS A 451 -18.71 14.30 -11.00
N ARG A 452 -19.37 14.65 -9.89
CA ARG A 452 -18.81 15.54 -8.87
C ARG A 452 -17.52 14.99 -8.28
N ASN A 453 -17.46 13.69 -7.98
CA ASN A 453 -16.29 13.08 -7.37
C ASN A 453 -15.06 13.22 -8.29
N ALA A 454 -15.19 12.81 -9.55
CA ALA A 454 -14.09 12.85 -10.51
C ALA A 454 -13.72 14.29 -10.92
N ALA A 455 -14.71 15.15 -11.16
CA ALA A 455 -14.47 16.54 -11.55
C ALA A 455 -13.68 17.30 -10.48
N ASN A 456 -13.96 17.06 -9.19
CA ASN A 456 -13.19 17.66 -8.10
C ASN A 456 -11.70 17.35 -8.18
N THR A 457 -11.33 16.07 -8.34
CA THR A 457 -9.94 15.65 -8.45
C THR A 457 -9.28 16.24 -9.70
N ILE A 458 -9.94 16.11 -10.86
CA ILE A 458 -9.39 16.52 -12.15
C ILE A 458 -9.11 18.02 -12.19
N ILE A 459 -10.08 18.83 -11.76
CA ILE A 459 -9.96 20.31 -11.81
C ILE A 459 -8.87 20.80 -10.86
N ASP A 460 -8.74 20.19 -9.66
CA ASP A 460 -7.68 20.58 -8.73
C ASP A 460 -6.29 20.28 -9.31
N ILE A 461 -6.08 19.10 -9.90
CA ILE A 461 -4.82 18.75 -10.57
C ILE A 461 -4.52 19.72 -11.71
N ASN A 462 -5.49 19.99 -12.59
CA ASN A 462 -5.31 20.93 -13.70
C ASN A 462 -4.94 22.33 -13.20
N ASN A 463 -5.59 22.83 -12.15
CA ASN A 463 -5.31 24.15 -11.57
C ASN A 463 -3.91 24.21 -10.93
N LYS A 464 -3.49 23.18 -10.18
CA LYS A 464 -2.17 23.14 -9.52
C LYS A 464 -1.00 23.09 -10.49
N PHE A 465 -1.17 22.39 -11.61
CA PHE A 465 -0.10 22.13 -12.56
C PHE A 465 -0.28 22.88 -13.89
N GLU A 466 -1.22 23.84 -13.91
CA GLU A 466 -1.48 24.75 -15.03
C GLU A 466 -1.69 23.99 -16.34
N VAL A 467 -2.49 22.91 -16.28
CA VAL A 467 -2.83 22.12 -17.48
C VAL A 467 -3.77 22.94 -18.34
N SER A 468 -3.40 23.09 -19.61
CA SER A 468 -4.05 24.01 -20.53
C SER A 468 -4.25 23.40 -21.90
N SER A 469 -4.74 24.21 -22.83
CA SER A 469 -4.90 23.76 -24.21
C SER A 469 -3.57 23.38 -24.84
N ASP A 470 -2.45 23.95 -24.42
CA ASP A 470 -1.14 23.69 -25.05
C ASP A 470 -0.53 22.35 -24.65
N ASP A 471 -1.20 21.61 -23.79
CA ASP A 471 -0.72 20.32 -23.31
C ASP A 471 -1.13 19.14 -24.17
N THR A 472 -0.24 18.16 -24.20
CA THR A 472 -0.46 16.86 -24.84
C THR A 472 -0.03 15.77 -23.87
N VAL A 473 -0.91 14.79 -23.62
CA VAL A 473 -0.65 13.65 -22.72
C VAL A 473 -0.45 12.38 -23.51
N LEU A 474 0.51 11.56 -23.08
CA LEU A 474 0.64 10.19 -23.53
C LEU A 474 -0.28 9.30 -22.67
N SER A 475 -1.28 8.68 -23.29
CA SER A 475 -2.19 7.77 -22.57
C SER A 475 -1.77 6.32 -22.79
N ILE A 476 -1.15 5.75 -21.76
CA ILE A 476 -0.72 4.34 -21.70
C ILE A 476 -1.48 3.54 -20.64
N ALA A 477 -2.26 4.20 -19.80
CA ALA A 477 -3.08 3.54 -18.79
C ALA A 477 -4.21 2.75 -19.47
N PRO A 478 -4.45 1.48 -19.08
CA PRO A 478 -5.58 0.73 -19.60
C PRO A 478 -6.91 1.47 -19.37
N PRO A 479 -7.87 1.45 -20.32
CA PRO A 479 -9.15 2.14 -20.18
C PRO A 479 -9.98 1.72 -18.96
N GLY A 480 -9.81 0.48 -18.50
CA GLY A 480 -10.42 -0.07 -17.29
C GLY A 480 -9.75 0.39 -15.98
N PHE A 481 -8.72 1.24 -16.05
CA PHE A 481 -8.00 1.77 -14.90
C PHE A 481 -8.28 3.25 -14.71
N ASP A 482 -8.38 3.70 -13.47
CA ASP A 482 -8.82 5.06 -13.13
C ASP A 482 -7.83 6.15 -13.56
N LEU A 483 -6.55 5.84 -13.71
CA LEU A 483 -5.56 6.78 -14.28
C LEU A 483 -5.93 7.28 -15.68
N SER A 484 -6.56 6.42 -16.49
CA SER A 484 -7.00 6.79 -17.85
C SER A 484 -8.07 7.89 -17.85
N VAL A 485 -8.87 7.98 -16.77
CA VAL A 485 -9.93 8.98 -16.62
C VAL A 485 -9.33 10.40 -16.63
N TYR A 486 -8.16 10.59 -16.01
CA TYR A 486 -7.49 11.89 -16.02
C TYR A 486 -6.96 12.24 -17.41
N ASP A 487 -6.37 11.28 -18.12
CA ASP A 487 -5.90 11.51 -19.50
C ASP A 487 -7.06 11.97 -20.37
N TYR A 488 -8.22 11.33 -20.25
CA TYR A 488 -9.39 11.60 -21.08
C TYR A 488 -10.06 12.92 -20.70
N PHE A 489 -10.42 13.12 -19.44
CA PHE A 489 -11.25 14.27 -19.06
C PHE A 489 -10.43 15.46 -18.53
N GLY A 490 -9.28 15.21 -17.93
CA GLY A 490 -8.39 16.27 -17.45
C GLY A 490 -7.76 17.04 -18.60
N VAL A 491 -7.15 16.32 -19.54
CA VAL A 491 -6.42 16.98 -20.63
C VAL A 491 -7.35 17.46 -21.73
N LEU A 492 -8.34 16.67 -22.17
CA LEU A 492 -9.32 17.14 -23.15
C LEU A 492 -10.19 18.28 -22.58
N GLY A 493 -10.57 18.20 -21.30
CA GLY A 493 -11.34 19.26 -20.64
C GLY A 493 -10.59 20.59 -20.54
N ALA A 494 -9.25 20.56 -20.52
CA ALA A 494 -8.41 21.76 -20.61
C ALA A 494 -8.21 22.26 -22.06
N GLY A 495 -8.68 21.53 -23.07
CA GLY A 495 -8.46 21.80 -24.49
C GLY A 495 -7.15 21.25 -25.05
N GLY A 496 -6.50 20.33 -24.31
CA GLY A 496 -5.27 19.65 -24.71
C GLY A 496 -5.53 18.45 -25.63
N CYS A 497 -4.47 17.71 -25.94
CA CYS A 497 -4.50 16.56 -26.84
C CYS A 497 -4.15 15.25 -26.12
N VAL A 498 -4.87 14.16 -26.43
CA VAL A 498 -4.55 12.80 -25.96
C VAL A 498 -3.88 12.03 -27.10
N VAL A 499 -2.71 11.45 -26.80
CA VAL A 499 -1.94 10.63 -27.75
C VAL A 499 -1.94 9.19 -27.26
N PHE A 500 -2.44 8.28 -28.10
CA PHE A 500 -2.34 6.84 -27.90
C PHE A 500 -1.16 6.27 -28.70
N PRO A 501 -0.25 5.49 -28.07
CA PRO A 501 0.67 4.65 -28.80
C PRO A 501 -0.08 3.63 -29.68
N ALA A 502 0.61 3.03 -30.64
CA ALA A 502 0.04 1.94 -31.43
C ALA A 502 -0.35 0.77 -30.51
N ALA A 503 -1.52 0.17 -30.74
CA ALA A 503 -2.10 -0.84 -29.85
C ALA A 503 -1.20 -2.08 -29.74
N GLU A 504 -0.53 -2.45 -30.84
CA GLU A 504 0.38 -3.59 -30.95
C GLU A 504 1.67 -3.40 -30.14
N THR A 505 2.06 -2.15 -29.89
CA THR A 505 3.29 -1.78 -29.20
C THR A 505 3.02 -0.98 -27.92
N ILE A 506 1.79 -1.05 -27.37
CA ILE A 506 1.42 -0.25 -26.20
C ILE A 506 2.18 -0.67 -24.93
N SER A 507 2.80 -1.85 -24.94
CA SER A 507 3.71 -2.31 -23.88
C SER A 507 5.19 -2.05 -24.19
N ASP A 508 5.50 -1.43 -25.34
CA ASP A 508 6.85 -1.16 -25.82
C ASP A 508 7.35 0.25 -25.42
N PRO A 509 8.37 0.37 -24.55
CA PRO A 509 9.01 1.60 -24.14
C PRO A 509 9.55 2.42 -25.31
N LYS A 510 10.05 1.77 -26.36
CA LYS A 510 10.53 2.48 -27.54
C LYS A 510 9.36 3.19 -28.24
N SER A 511 8.21 2.52 -28.34
CA SER A 511 6.99 3.12 -28.88
C SER A 511 6.52 4.30 -28.04
N TRP A 512 6.60 4.21 -26.71
CA TRP A 512 6.27 5.33 -25.83
C TRP A 512 7.17 6.54 -26.07
N VAL A 513 8.49 6.32 -26.14
CA VAL A 513 9.48 7.38 -26.39
C VAL A 513 9.26 8.01 -27.76
N ASP A 514 9.05 7.21 -28.80
CA ASP A 514 8.77 7.70 -30.16
C ASP A 514 7.49 8.52 -30.20
N ALA A 515 6.44 8.07 -29.52
CA ALA A 515 5.19 8.80 -29.39
C ALA A 515 5.41 10.13 -28.64
N VAL A 516 6.19 10.14 -27.56
CA VAL A 516 6.52 11.36 -26.80
C VAL A 516 7.23 12.39 -27.67
N VAL A 517 8.29 11.96 -28.37
CA VAL A 517 9.11 12.82 -29.24
C VAL A 517 8.29 13.32 -30.43
N THR A 518 7.66 12.42 -31.18
CA THR A 518 6.97 12.75 -32.44
C THR A 518 5.77 13.67 -32.21
N ASN A 519 5.10 13.53 -31.07
CA ASN A 519 3.89 14.27 -30.76
C ASN A 519 4.10 15.47 -29.85
N ASN A 520 5.35 15.78 -29.48
CA ASN A 520 5.70 16.82 -28.52
C ASN A 520 4.88 16.71 -27.22
N VAL A 521 4.81 15.50 -26.65
CA VAL A 521 4.07 15.24 -25.42
C VAL A 521 4.66 16.09 -24.29
N THR A 522 3.79 16.76 -23.54
CA THR A 522 4.14 17.63 -22.41
C THR A 522 3.83 17.00 -21.05
N ILE A 523 2.88 16.06 -21.01
CA ILE A 523 2.44 15.38 -19.78
C ILE A 523 2.66 13.88 -19.91
N TRP A 524 3.33 13.30 -18.92
CA TRP A 524 3.43 11.85 -18.73
C TRP A 524 2.63 11.46 -17.49
N ASN A 525 1.68 10.53 -17.62
CA ASN A 525 0.89 10.01 -16.50
C ASN A 525 0.96 8.48 -16.47
N SER A 526 1.60 7.91 -15.44
CA SER A 526 1.71 6.46 -15.32
C SER A 526 1.99 6.00 -13.90
N VAL A 527 2.08 4.68 -13.74
CA VAL A 527 2.76 4.09 -12.58
C VAL A 527 4.29 4.25 -12.69
N PRO A 528 5.07 4.11 -11.61
CA PRO A 528 6.50 4.47 -11.64
C PRO A 528 7.36 3.57 -12.54
N ALA A 529 6.95 2.31 -12.74
CA ALA A 529 7.74 1.31 -13.47
C ALA A 529 8.00 1.68 -14.96
N PRO A 530 6.98 2.03 -15.78
CA PRO A 530 7.19 2.53 -17.14
C PRO A 530 8.16 3.71 -17.23
N MET A 531 7.96 4.74 -16.40
CA MET A 531 8.84 5.93 -16.39
C MET A 531 10.26 5.58 -15.97
N LYS A 532 10.43 4.67 -15.00
CA LYS A 532 11.76 4.20 -14.60
C LYS A 532 12.49 3.56 -15.77
N LEU A 533 11.83 2.67 -16.50
CA LEU A 533 12.45 2.01 -17.64
C LEU A 533 12.87 3.03 -18.70
N VAL A 534 11.98 3.97 -19.04
CA VAL A 534 12.28 5.00 -20.02
C VAL A 534 13.43 5.91 -19.54
N ALA A 535 13.47 6.26 -18.25
CA ALA A 535 14.55 7.06 -17.68
C ALA A 535 15.90 6.33 -17.66
N ASP A 536 15.92 5.01 -17.49
CA ASP A 536 17.15 4.22 -17.46
C ASP A 536 17.67 3.94 -18.89
N GLU A 537 16.80 3.51 -19.80
CA GLU A 537 17.20 2.99 -21.12
C GLU A 537 17.21 4.05 -22.23
N TYR A 538 16.35 5.07 -22.14
CA TYR A 538 16.12 6.05 -23.21
C TYR A 538 16.37 7.49 -22.74
N SER A 539 17.31 7.65 -21.81
CA SER A 539 17.63 8.96 -21.20
C SER A 539 18.10 10.01 -22.21
N ASN A 540 18.72 9.62 -23.33
CA ASN A 540 19.20 10.54 -24.35
C ASN A 540 18.04 11.09 -25.20
N GLU A 541 17.10 10.24 -25.55
CA GLU A 541 15.87 10.58 -26.26
C GLU A 541 15.00 11.46 -25.36
N LEU A 542 14.87 11.15 -24.07
CA LEU A 542 14.16 12.01 -23.13
C LEU A 542 14.70 13.45 -23.10
N ARG A 543 16.01 13.66 -23.28
CA ARG A 543 16.61 15.01 -23.31
C ARG A 543 16.11 15.88 -24.46
N THR A 544 15.57 15.28 -25.52
CA THR A 544 15.02 16.01 -26.66
C THR A 544 13.50 16.23 -26.56
N CYS A 545 12.86 15.65 -25.54
CA CYS A 545 11.42 15.75 -25.33
C CYS A 545 10.99 17.09 -24.69
N HIS A 546 9.69 17.38 -24.78
CA HIS A 546 9.05 18.58 -24.21
C HIS A 546 8.24 18.28 -22.93
N LEU A 547 8.52 17.15 -22.28
CA LEU A 547 7.85 16.77 -21.03
C LEU A 547 8.10 17.83 -19.95
N ARG A 548 7.01 18.49 -19.51
CA ARG A 548 7.03 19.48 -18.43
C ARG A 548 6.45 18.96 -17.13
N LEU A 549 5.60 17.94 -17.20
CA LEU A 549 4.86 17.40 -16.05
C LEU A 549 4.87 15.88 -16.09
N ILE A 550 5.35 15.27 -15.02
CA ILE A 550 5.41 13.81 -14.86
C ILE A 550 4.63 13.46 -13.60
N LEU A 551 3.49 12.80 -13.81
CA LEU A 551 2.56 12.35 -12.78
C LEU A 551 2.81 10.86 -12.53
N MET A 552 3.26 10.52 -11.33
CA MET A 552 3.52 9.14 -10.92
C MET A 552 2.60 8.73 -9.78
N SER A 553 1.89 7.63 -9.95
CA SER A 553 0.95 7.13 -8.93
C SER A 553 0.73 5.62 -9.01
N GLY A 554 -0.16 5.07 -8.19
CA GLY A 554 -0.57 3.68 -8.31
C GLY A 554 0.38 2.67 -7.67
N ASP A 555 1.67 2.97 -7.49
CA ASP A 555 2.65 2.08 -6.85
C ASP A 555 3.77 2.85 -6.12
N TRP A 556 4.59 2.13 -5.35
CA TRP A 556 5.78 2.64 -4.68
C TRP A 556 6.71 3.38 -5.65
N ILE A 557 7.10 4.60 -5.29
CA ILE A 557 8.03 5.42 -6.07
C ILE A 557 9.44 5.29 -5.47
N PRO A 558 10.42 4.75 -6.23
CA PRO A 558 11.80 4.68 -5.80
C PRO A 558 12.41 6.06 -5.52
N VAL A 559 13.18 6.19 -4.44
CA VAL A 559 13.82 7.46 -4.04
C VAL A 559 14.81 7.98 -5.10
N ASN A 560 15.43 7.08 -5.86
CA ASN A 560 16.40 7.44 -6.91
C ASN A 560 15.75 7.82 -8.25
N LEU A 561 14.49 7.46 -8.48
CA LEU A 561 13.81 7.69 -9.77
C LEU A 561 13.68 9.18 -10.12
N PRO A 562 13.23 10.07 -9.20
CA PRO A 562 13.15 11.51 -9.49
C PRO A 562 14.50 12.11 -9.93
N GLY A 563 15.62 11.67 -9.35
CA GLY A 563 16.95 12.11 -9.73
C GLY A 563 17.34 11.68 -11.16
N ALA A 564 16.99 10.45 -11.55
CA ALA A 564 17.19 9.96 -12.92
C ALA A 564 16.36 10.77 -13.93
N ILE A 565 15.08 11.02 -13.61
CA ILE A 565 14.19 11.84 -14.42
C ILE A 565 14.74 13.26 -14.58
N LYS A 566 15.06 13.96 -13.48
CA LYS A 566 15.58 15.34 -13.50
C LYS A 566 16.94 15.45 -14.22
N SER A 567 17.72 14.37 -14.25
CA SER A 567 18.98 14.33 -15.01
C SER A 567 18.77 14.36 -16.53
N ALA A 568 17.68 13.75 -17.01
CA ALA A 568 17.28 13.80 -18.42
C ALA A 568 16.41 15.02 -18.75
N LEU A 569 15.52 15.41 -17.82
CA LEU A 569 14.51 16.47 -17.97
C LEU A 569 14.60 17.47 -16.80
N PRO A 570 15.59 18.37 -16.77
CA PRO A 570 15.84 19.26 -15.62
C PRO A 570 14.70 20.24 -15.32
N SER A 571 13.87 20.55 -16.31
CA SER A 571 12.75 21.49 -16.18
C SER A 571 11.40 20.81 -15.90
N ALA A 572 11.35 19.47 -15.89
CA ALA A 572 10.10 18.75 -15.64
C ALA A 572 9.75 18.78 -14.14
N ARG A 573 8.49 19.09 -13.84
CA ARG A 573 7.90 18.90 -12.52
C ARG A 573 7.56 17.43 -12.35
N VAL A 574 8.07 16.82 -11.29
CA VAL A 574 7.84 15.39 -10.99
C VAL A 574 6.95 15.30 -9.76
N ILE A 575 5.76 14.73 -9.92
CA ILE A 575 4.72 14.72 -8.90
C ILE A 575 4.44 13.28 -8.47
N SER A 576 4.52 13.05 -7.16
CA SER A 576 4.01 11.84 -6.52
C SER A 576 2.53 12.05 -6.20
N LEU A 577 1.69 11.13 -6.66
CA LEU A 577 0.24 11.15 -6.48
C LEU A 577 -0.21 9.85 -5.84
N GLY A 578 -1.12 9.94 -4.86
CA GLY A 578 -1.63 8.81 -4.11
C GLY A 578 -3.15 8.81 -4.07
N GLY A 579 -3.73 7.62 -3.91
CA GLY A 579 -5.16 7.45 -3.83
C GLY A 579 -5.57 5.99 -4.01
N ALA A 580 -6.88 5.82 -4.13
CA ALA A 580 -7.52 4.57 -4.50
C ALA A 580 -8.63 4.89 -5.50
N THR A 581 -9.08 3.89 -6.24
CA THR A 581 -10.25 4.03 -7.13
C THR A 581 -11.47 4.54 -6.37
N GLU A 582 -11.64 4.10 -5.11
CA GLU A 582 -12.70 4.57 -4.20
C GLU A 582 -12.53 6.02 -3.72
N GLY A 583 -11.39 6.67 -4.00
CA GLY A 583 -11.09 8.08 -3.77
C GLY A 583 -11.07 8.93 -5.05
N SER A 584 -11.57 8.39 -6.18
CA SER A 584 -11.67 9.07 -7.48
C SER A 584 -10.32 9.52 -8.04
N ILE A 585 -9.54 8.54 -8.50
CA ILE A 585 -8.20 8.66 -9.11
C ILE A 585 -7.12 8.95 -8.05
N TRP A 586 -7.11 10.18 -7.51
CA TRP A 586 -6.12 10.63 -6.53
C TRP A 586 -6.79 11.41 -5.40
N SER A 587 -6.16 11.37 -4.23
CA SER A 587 -6.62 12.06 -3.02
C SER A 587 -5.52 12.84 -2.32
N ILE A 588 -4.26 12.61 -2.68
CA ILE A 588 -3.09 13.19 -2.04
C ILE A 588 -1.98 13.42 -3.09
N PHE A 589 -1.15 14.45 -2.91
CA PHE A 589 -0.03 14.75 -3.80
C PHE A 589 1.19 15.29 -3.06
N TYR A 590 2.38 15.01 -3.61
CA TYR A 590 3.67 15.56 -3.20
C TYR A 590 4.45 15.99 -4.44
N GLU A 591 4.83 17.26 -4.51
CA GLU A 591 5.75 17.76 -5.53
C GLU A 591 7.19 17.42 -5.13
N ILE A 592 7.90 16.71 -6.01
CA ILE A 592 9.21 16.15 -5.70
C ILE A 592 10.29 17.16 -6.09
N ASP A 593 10.60 18.08 -5.19
CA ASP A 593 11.72 19.00 -5.36
C ASP A 593 13.04 18.36 -4.91
N GLU A 594 13.04 17.78 -3.72
CA GLU A 594 14.19 17.15 -3.08
C GLU A 594 13.86 15.70 -2.66
N THR A 595 14.90 14.87 -2.62
CA THR A 595 14.83 13.47 -2.19
C THR A 595 15.81 13.23 -1.04
N ASP A 596 15.35 12.63 0.05
CA ASP A 596 16.22 12.18 1.13
C ASP A 596 16.58 10.70 0.92
N PRO A 597 17.87 10.34 0.80
CA PRO A 597 18.32 8.95 0.68
C PRO A 597 17.89 8.05 1.86
N ALA A 598 17.55 8.61 3.02
CA ALA A 598 17.06 7.87 4.18
C ALA A 598 15.59 7.46 4.07
N TRP A 599 14.84 8.00 3.10
CA TRP A 599 13.45 7.61 2.89
C TRP A 599 13.33 6.18 2.36
N SER A 600 12.27 5.49 2.78
CA SER A 600 11.94 4.17 2.25
C SER A 600 11.25 4.25 0.89
N SER A 601 10.61 5.38 0.61
CA SER A 601 9.84 5.70 -0.60
C SER A 601 9.68 7.20 -0.71
N ILE A 602 9.38 7.72 -1.90
CA ILE A 602 8.94 9.11 -2.01
C ILE A 602 7.59 9.28 -1.27
N PRO A 603 7.42 10.32 -0.42
CA PRO A 603 6.16 10.64 0.21
C PRO A 603 5.03 10.88 -0.79
N TYR A 604 3.79 10.68 -0.34
CA TYR A 604 2.59 10.96 -1.13
C TYR A 604 1.97 12.32 -0.79
N GLY A 605 2.45 12.96 0.28
CA GLY A 605 2.29 14.39 0.51
C GLY A 605 1.01 14.79 1.23
N LYS A 606 0.26 15.74 0.67
CA LYS A 606 -0.90 16.39 1.31
C LYS A 606 -2.19 16.22 0.50
N PRO A 607 -3.37 16.25 1.14
CA PRO A 607 -4.65 16.06 0.47
C PRO A 607 -4.92 17.04 -0.68
N LEU A 608 -5.70 16.59 -1.66
CA LEU A 608 -6.24 17.44 -2.73
C LEU A 608 -7.40 18.32 -2.25
N ALA A 609 -7.80 19.30 -3.07
CA ALA A 609 -8.92 20.19 -2.79
C ALA A 609 -10.21 19.42 -2.49
N ASN A 610 -10.94 19.88 -1.47
CA ASN A 610 -12.15 19.25 -0.92
C ASN A 610 -11.99 17.81 -0.45
N GLN A 611 -10.76 17.29 -0.36
CA GLN A 611 -10.46 15.96 0.14
C GLN A 611 -9.70 16.02 1.45
N ARG A 612 -9.90 15.01 2.30
CA ARG A 612 -9.20 14.83 3.57
C ARG A 612 -8.47 13.50 3.54
N PHE A 613 -7.30 13.44 4.16
CA PHE A 613 -6.52 12.21 4.27
C PHE A 613 -6.07 12.05 5.72
N HIS A 614 -6.50 10.97 6.35
CA HIS A 614 -6.35 10.75 7.79
C HIS A 614 -5.48 9.52 8.07
N VAL A 615 -4.58 9.65 9.03
CA VAL A 615 -3.91 8.50 9.67
C VAL A 615 -4.55 8.29 11.02
N LEU A 616 -5.26 7.17 11.17
CA LEU A 616 -6.05 6.85 12.35
C LEU A 616 -5.61 5.52 12.97
N ASN A 617 -5.84 5.37 14.28
CA ASN A 617 -5.64 4.11 14.99
C ASN A 617 -6.90 3.23 14.95
N GLU A 618 -6.86 2.07 15.62
CA GLU A 618 -7.96 1.10 15.72
C GLU A 618 -9.27 1.68 16.32
N TRP A 619 -9.20 2.82 16.99
CA TRP A 619 -10.35 3.52 17.57
C TRP A 619 -10.90 4.65 16.70
N LEU A 620 -10.30 4.87 15.53
CA LEU A 620 -10.50 6.03 14.64
C LEU A 620 -10.02 7.35 15.25
N ASP A 621 -9.11 7.30 16.23
CA ASP A 621 -8.48 8.49 16.77
C ASP A 621 -7.20 8.84 15.95
N PRO A 622 -6.84 10.13 15.84
CA PRO A 622 -5.59 10.58 15.21
C PRO A 622 -4.33 9.88 15.74
N SER A 623 -3.51 9.29 14.85
CA SER A 623 -2.18 8.75 15.23
C SER A 623 -1.12 9.86 15.34
N PRO A 624 -0.21 9.89 16.33
CA PRO A 624 0.85 10.89 16.40
C PRO A 624 1.77 10.89 15.18
N LYS A 625 2.53 11.98 14.99
CA LYS A 625 3.57 12.06 13.96
C LYS A 625 4.58 10.91 14.10
N GLY A 626 4.92 10.28 12.97
CA GLY A 626 5.82 9.12 12.89
C GLY A 626 5.17 7.77 13.24
N VAL A 627 3.99 7.75 13.86
CA VAL A 627 3.30 6.52 14.28
C VAL A 627 2.49 5.95 13.12
N THR A 628 2.72 4.68 12.82
CA THR A 628 1.94 3.96 11.80
C THR A 628 0.49 3.80 12.25
N GLY A 629 -0.44 4.24 11.39
CA GLY A 629 -1.86 3.96 11.50
C GLY A 629 -2.45 3.52 10.18
N GLU A 630 -3.75 3.25 10.18
CA GLU A 630 -4.53 2.98 8.97
C GLU A 630 -4.87 4.30 8.25
N LEU A 631 -4.88 4.25 6.92
CA LEU A 631 -5.20 5.39 6.06
C LEU A 631 -6.70 5.44 5.73
N TYR A 632 -7.27 6.63 5.81
CA TYR A 632 -8.67 6.92 5.48
C TYR A 632 -8.77 8.14 4.58
N ILE A 633 -9.66 8.07 3.59
CA ILE A 633 -9.95 9.16 2.65
C ILE A 633 -11.33 9.75 2.98
N GLY A 634 -11.41 11.07 3.11
CA GLY A 634 -12.65 11.81 3.33
C GLY A 634 -12.88 12.90 2.27
N GLY A 635 -14.06 13.50 2.27
CA GLY A 635 -14.41 14.62 1.41
C GLY A 635 -14.94 14.26 0.01
N ALA A 636 -14.82 15.19 -0.93
CA ALA A 636 -15.52 15.17 -2.22
C ALA A 636 -15.04 14.08 -3.18
N GLY A 637 -13.84 13.53 -2.99
CA GLY A 637 -13.31 12.44 -3.83
C GLY A 637 -13.86 11.06 -3.47
N VAL A 638 -14.53 10.89 -2.32
CA VAL A 638 -14.99 9.58 -1.87
C VAL A 638 -16.14 9.07 -2.75
N ALA A 639 -15.92 7.92 -3.40
CA ALA A 639 -16.86 7.24 -4.28
C ALA A 639 -18.18 6.86 -3.55
N GLN A 640 -19.25 6.62 -4.31
CA GLN A 640 -20.57 6.33 -3.76
C GLN A 640 -20.64 4.96 -3.06
N GLY A 641 -19.81 4.01 -3.50
CA GLY A 641 -19.77 2.67 -2.95
C GLY A 641 -19.34 1.64 -4.00
N TYR A 642 -19.70 0.39 -3.76
CA TYR A 642 -19.53 -0.70 -4.72
C TYR A 642 -20.87 -1.05 -5.38
N TRP A 643 -20.84 -1.24 -6.70
CA TRP A 643 -21.99 -1.59 -7.53
C TRP A 643 -22.59 -2.92 -7.07
N ALA A 644 -23.88 -2.90 -6.75
CA ALA A 644 -24.65 -4.06 -6.29
C ALA A 644 -24.04 -4.81 -5.08
N ASP A 645 -23.23 -4.15 -4.26
CA ASP A 645 -22.60 -4.75 -3.06
C ASP A 645 -22.70 -3.80 -1.85
N ALA A 646 -23.89 -3.76 -1.26
CA ALA A 646 -24.20 -2.89 -0.12
C ALA A 646 -23.46 -3.30 1.16
N GLU A 647 -23.19 -4.59 1.35
CA GLU A 647 -22.49 -5.11 2.53
C GLU A 647 -21.03 -4.63 2.55
N ARG A 648 -20.29 -4.85 1.45
CA ARG A 648 -18.91 -4.37 1.33
C ARG A 648 -18.84 -2.85 1.31
N THR A 649 -19.88 -2.19 0.79
CA THR A 649 -19.98 -0.74 0.85
C THR A 649 -20.06 -0.27 2.30
N ALA A 650 -20.92 -0.87 3.14
CA ALA A 650 -21.02 -0.50 4.55
C ALA A 650 -19.75 -0.83 5.35
N GLU A 651 -19.02 -1.88 4.98
CA GLU A 651 -17.73 -2.25 5.60
C GLU A 651 -16.62 -1.23 5.30
N ARG A 652 -16.54 -0.75 4.05
CA ARG A 652 -15.42 0.10 3.60
C ARG A 652 -15.73 1.59 3.57
N PHE A 653 -16.99 2.00 3.48
CA PHE A 653 -17.42 3.39 3.48
C PHE A 653 -18.19 3.68 4.77
N ILE A 654 -17.46 4.06 5.81
CA ILE A 654 -17.97 4.26 7.16
C ILE A 654 -18.26 5.75 7.42
N ASN A 655 -19.07 6.03 8.43
CA ASN A 655 -19.16 7.37 8.98
C ASN A 655 -18.29 7.44 10.24
N HIS A 656 -17.41 8.44 10.31
CA HIS A 656 -16.58 8.67 11.47
C HIS A 656 -17.48 8.93 12.70
N PRO A 657 -17.31 8.20 13.81
CA PRO A 657 -18.28 8.20 14.92
C PRO A 657 -18.44 9.56 15.61
N HIS A 658 -17.39 10.39 15.59
CA HIS A 658 -17.40 11.71 16.24
C HIS A 658 -17.70 12.88 15.28
N THR A 659 -17.07 12.93 14.10
CA THR A 659 -17.25 14.03 13.15
C THR A 659 -18.44 13.83 12.22
N GLY A 660 -18.94 12.60 12.08
CA GLY A 660 -19.96 12.24 11.09
C GLY A 660 -19.45 12.25 9.65
N GLU A 661 -18.17 12.52 9.42
CA GLU A 661 -17.55 12.54 8.09
C GLU A 661 -17.63 11.15 7.46
N ARG A 662 -18.03 11.08 6.18
CA ARG A 662 -18.00 9.83 5.43
C ARG A 662 -16.56 9.54 4.99
N LEU A 663 -16.04 8.40 5.41
CA LEU A 663 -14.67 7.96 5.18
C LEU A 663 -14.63 6.66 4.39
N TYR A 664 -13.70 6.58 3.44
CA TYR A 664 -13.28 5.31 2.83
C TYR A 664 -12.08 4.74 3.59
N LYS A 665 -12.23 3.51 4.10
CA LYS A 665 -11.16 2.72 4.73
C LYS A 665 -10.30 2.06 3.64
N THR A 666 -9.10 2.58 3.41
CA THR A 666 -8.28 2.16 2.26
C THR A 666 -7.67 0.77 2.45
N GLY A 667 -7.43 0.36 3.71
CA GLY A 667 -6.67 -0.84 4.09
C GLY A 667 -5.15 -0.67 3.93
N ASP A 668 -4.69 0.53 3.58
CA ASP A 668 -3.28 0.89 3.57
C ASP A 668 -2.85 1.39 4.94
N LEU A 669 -1.58 1.20 5.24
CA LEU A 669 -0.90 1.71 6.42
C LEU A 669 -0.04 2.90 6.01
N GLY A 670 -0.01 3.92 6.86
CA GLY A 670 0.83 5.09 6.66
C GLY A 670 1.05 5.87 7.93
N ARG A 671 1.79 6.97 7.82
CA ARG A 671 2.10 7.86 8.94
C ARG A 671 2.32 9.29 8.47
N TYR A 672 2.03 10.23 9.35
CA TYR A 672 2.47 11.60 9.15
C TYR A 672 3.98 11.68 9.36
N ILE A 673 4.65 12.36 8.44
CA ILE A 673 6.07 12.67 8.51
C ILE A 673 6.23 14.18 8.76
N PHE A 674 7.10 14.88 8.03
CA PHE A 674 7.30 16.31 8.17
C PHE A 674 6.18 17.14 7.54
N ASP A 675 5.89 18.31 8.13
CA ASP A 675 4.97 19.34 7.61
C ASP A 675 3.61 18.77 7.13
N GLY A 676 3.03 17.83 7.88
CA GLY A 676 1.75 17.21 7.54
C GLY A 676 1.75 16.33 6.28
N ASN A 677 2.92 16.05 5.67
CA ASN A 677 3.03 15.08 4.58
C ASN A 677 2.81 13.66 5.10
N ILE A 678 2.32 12.78 4.23
CA ILE A 678 2.05 11.37 4.55
C ILE A 678 2.98 10.46 3.74
N GLU A 679 3.56 9.48 4.43
CA GLU A 679 4.25 8.33 3.84
C GLU A 679 3.30 7.12 3.89
N ILE A 680 3.17 6.40 2.76
CA ILE A 680 2.41 5.15 2.66
C ILE A 680 3.39 3.98 2.82
N LEU A 681 3.15 3.12 3.81
CA LEU A 681 4.06 2.05 4.21
C LEU A 681 3.72 0.68 3.61
N GLY A 682 2.56 0.57 2.96
CA GLY A 682 2.04 -0.68 2.39
C GLY A 682 0.64 -0.99 2.88
N ARG A 683 0.26 -2.27 2.85
CA ARG A 683 -1.08 -2.73 3.23
C ARG A 683 -1.08 -3.54 4.50
N GLU A 684 -2.20 -3.51 5.22
CA GLU A 684 -2.43 -4.42 6.34
C GLU A 684 -2.98 -5.78 5.88
N ASP A 685 -3.75 -5.78 4.79
CA ASP A 685 -4.34 -6.99 4.19
C ASP A 685 -3.39 -7.70 3.22
N ASN A 686 -3.81 -8.86 2.69
CA ASN A 686 -3.04 -9.65 1.72
C ASN A 686 -3.09 -9.07 0.29
N GLN A 687 -3.62 -7.86 0.09
CA GLN A 687 -3.61 -7.23 -1.21
C GLN A 687 -2.21 -6.74 -1.54
N VAL A 688 -1.81 -6.94 -2.78
CA VAL A 688 -0.51 -6.52 -3.27
C VAL A 688 -0.66 -5.68 -4.52
N LYS A 689 0.23 -4.70 -4.67
CA LYS A 689 0.41 -3.97 -5.91
C LYS A 689 1.51 -4.66 -6.71
N ILE A 690 1.20 -5.07 -7.93
CA ILE A 690 2.14 -5.74 -8.84
C ILE A 690 2.10 -4.97 -10.15
N ASN A 691 3.20 -4.30 -10.49
CA ASN A 691 3.33 -3.48 -11.69
C ASN A 691 2.19 -2.45 -11.83
N GLY A 692 1.77 -1.85 -10.72
CA GLY A 692 0.65 -0.90 -10.70
C GLY A 692 -0.76 -1.51 -10.63
N TYR A 693 -0.92 -2.82 -10.84
CA TYR A 693 -2.20 -3.48 -10.70
C TYR A 693 -2.49 -3.81 -9.24
N ARG A 694 -3.70 -3.50 -8.77
CA ARG A 694 -4.21 -3.99 -7.49
C ARG A 694 -4.60 -5.45 -7.65
N VAL A 695 -3.85 -6.35 -7.03
CA VAL A 695 -4.05 -7.79 -7.13
C VAL A 695 -4.47 -8.34 -5.76
N GLU A 696 -5.60 -9.04 -5.76
CA GLU A 696 -6.11 -9.77 -4.60
C GLU A 696 -5.66 -11.21 -4.74
N LEU A 697 -4.72 -11.64 -3.89
CA LEU A 697 -4.18 -13.00 -3.96
C LEU A 697 -5.27 -14.07 -3.75
N GLY A 698 -6.34 -13.73 -3.02
CA GLY A 698 -7.51 -14.58 -2.84
C GLY A 698 -8.32 -14.83 -4.12
N GLU A 699 -8.30 -13.91 -5.10
CA GLU A 699 -8.96 -14.12 -6.41
C GLU A 699 -8.26 -15.21 -7.21
N ILE A 700 -6.93 -15.19 -7.17
CA ILE A 700 -6.11 -16.20 -7.81
C ILE A 700 -6.28 -17.53 -7.08
N GLU A 701 -6.29 -17.50 -5.75
CA GLU A 701 -6.50 -18.68 -4.90
C GLU A 701 -7.85 -19.35 -5.20
N ALA A 702 -8.94 -18.58 -5.24
CA ALA A 702 -10.28 -19.08 -5.53
C ALA A 702 -10.39 -19.66 -6.96
N CYS A 703 -9.78 -18.99 -7.94
CA CYS A 703 -9.72 -19.48 -9.32
C CYS A 703 -9.00 -20.84 -9.39
N ILE A 704 -7.84 -20.96 -8.74
CA ILE A 704 -7.09 -22.22 -8.71
C ILE A 704 -7.88 -23.31 -7.99
N LEU A 705 -8.48 -23.01 -6.84
CA LEU A 705 -9.29 -23.97 -6.07
C LEU A 705 -10.53 -24.46 -6.84
N SER A 706 -10.97 -23.75 -7.89
CA SER A 706 -12.04 -24.22 -8.77
C SER A 706 -11.62 -25.32 -9.76
N CYS A 707 -10.31 -25.55 -9.94
CA CYS A 707 -9.77 -26.59 -10.81
C CYS A 707 -9.84 -27.98 -10.15
N THR A 708 -10.08 -29.02 -10.94
CA THR A 708 -10.15 -30.40 -10.44
C THR A 708 -8.78 -30.92 -10.00
N GLY A 709 -8.75 -31.64 -8.87
CA GLY A 709 -7.57 -32.39 -8.39
C GLY A 709 -6.64 -31.63 -7.45
N ILE A 710 -7.02 -30.43 -7.03
CA ILE A 710 -6.33 -29.63 -6.02
C ILE A 710 -7.02 -29.77 -4.67
N ARG A 711 -6.24 -30.10 -3.64
CA ARG A 711 -6.68 -30.15 -2.25
C ARG A 711 -6.57 -28.79 -1.56
N HIS A 712 -5.43 -28.12 -1.73
CA HIS A 712 -5.17 -26.79 -1.18
C HIS A 712 -4.35 -25.96 -2.17
N ALA A 713 -4.61 -24.65 -2.19
CA ALA A 713 -3.78 -23.67 -2.87
C ALA A 713 -3.52 -22.51 -1.93
N VAL A 714 -2.30 -21.97 -1.94
CA VAL A 714 -1.95 -20.73 -1.24
C VAL A 714 -1.23 -19.84 -2.23
N ILE A 715 -1.70 -18.60 -2.36
CA ILE A 715 -1.06 -17.61 -3.21
C ILE A 715 -0.29 -16.61 -2.35
N ASP A 716 0.99 -16.42 -2.70
CA ASP A 716 1.85 -15.41 -2.11
C ASP A 716 2.53 -14.54 -3.18
N ALA A 717 3.03 -13.38 -2.76
CA ALA A 717 3.74 -12.46 -3.65
C ALA A 717 5.09 -12.02 -3.06
N PRO A 718 6.05 -12.96 -2.90
CA PRO A 718 7.36 -12.66 -2.35
C PRO A 718 8.11 -11.67 -3.25
N ALA A 719 8.88 -10.78 -2.62
CA ALA A 719 9.79 -9.90 -3.32
C ALA A 719 11.05 -10.64 -3.72
N HIS A 720 11.48 -10.51 -4.97
CA HIS A 720 12.76 -11.04 -5.43
C HIS A 720 13.92 -10.44 -4.61
N PRO A 721 14.90 -11.23 -4.15
CA PRO A 721 15.94 -10.77 -3.24
C PRO A 721 16.73 -9.56 -3.75
N GLU A 722 17.02 -9.54 -5.06
CA GLU A 722 17.83 -8.50 -5.72
C GLU A 722 16.99 -7.31 -6.20
N THR A 723 16.02 -7.53 -7.07
CA THR A 723 15.22 -6.46 -7.70
C THR A 723 14.16 -5.84 -6.78
N LYS A 724 13.86 -6.49 -5.64
CA LYS A 724 12.76 -6.15 -4.71
C LYS A 724 11.36 -6.14 -5.33
N ARG A 725 11.20 -6.56 -6.60
CA ARG A 725 9.91 -6.70 -7.28
C ARG A 725 9.15 -7.91 -6.77
N ARG A 726 7.82 -7.82 -6.69
CA ARG A 726 6.97 -8.94 -6.25
C ARG A 726 6.58 -9.81 -7.43
N HIS A 727 6.63 -11.13 -7.26
CA HIS A 727 6.15 -12.11 -8.23
C HIS A 727 5.03 -12.93 -7.61
N ILE A 728 3.99 -13.25 -8.38
CA ILE A 728 2.88 -14.09 -7.91
C ILE A 728 3.34 -15.55 -7.94
N VAL A 729 3.22 -16.24 -6.80
CA VAL A 729 3.60 -17.64 -6.62
C VAL A 729 2.41 -18.43 -6.12
N ALA A 730 2.09 -19.53 -6.79
CA ALA A 730 1.06 -20.46 -6.39
C ALA A 730 1.68 -21.71 -5.74
N TYR A 731 1.37 -21.93 -4.46
CA TYR A 731 1.75 -23.13 -3.73
C TYR A 731 0.60 -24.12 -3.75
N LEU A 732 0.81 -25.28 -4.36
CA LEU A 732 -0.25 -26.26 -4.67
C LEU A 732 -0.07 -27.54 -3.87
N VAL A 733 -1.17 -28.07 -3.33
CA VAL A 733 -1.25 -29.42 -2.78
C VAL A 733 -2.32 -30.17 -3.56
N PHE A 734 -1.95 -31.27 -4.19
CA PHE A 734 -2.86 -32.10 -4.99
C PHE A 734 -3.58 -33.14 -4.13
N ASP A 735 -4.71 -33.62 -4.62
CA ASP A 735 -5.39 -34.77 -4.03
C ASP A 735 -4.64 -36.08 -4.29
N ASP A 736 -4.74 -37.02 -3.35
CA ASP A 736 -4.16 -38.34 -3.52
C ASP A 736 -4.87 -39.07 -4.68
N ASN A 737 -4.11 -39.48 -5.72
CA ASN A 737 -4.52 -40.22 -6.92
C ASN A 737 -5.08 -39.43 -8.13
N THR A 738 -4.76 -38.14 -8.28
CA THR A 738 -5.30 -37.30 -9.38
C THR A 738 -4.42 -37.18 -10.64
N GLY A 739 -3.26 -37.85 -10.68
CA GLY A 739 -2.34 -37.86 -11.83
C GLY A 739 -0.95 -37.34 -11.47
N GLU A 740 -0.09 -37.17 -12.48
CA GLU A 740 1.26 -36.60 -12.27
C GLU A 740 1.16 -35.07 -11.98
N PRO A 741 1.82 -34.57 -10.92
CA PRO A 741 1.77 -33.16 -10.51
C PRO A 741 2.10 -32.16 -11.61
N GLU A 742 3.04 -32.47 -12.51
CA GLU A 742 3.40 -31.59 -13.63
C GLU A 742 2.24 -31.42 -14.61
N THR A 743 1.52 -32.51 -14.92
CA THR A 743 0.38 -32.49 -15.84
C THR A 743 -0.79 -31.69 -15.27
N LEU A 744 -1.07 -31.89 -13.97
CA LEU A 744 -2.10 -31.11 -13.26
C LEU A 744 -1.75 -29.63 -13.20
N THR A 745 -0.48 -29.30 -12.91
CA THR A 745 0.01 -27.91 -12.87
C THR A 745 -0.14 -27.24 -14.24
N ALA A 746 0.16 -27.93 -15.34
CA ALA A 746 -0.04 -27.40 -16.69
C ALA A 746 -1.52 -27.13 -16.98
N HIS A 747 -2.42 -28.03 -16.56
CA HIS A 747 -3.86 -27.84 -16.73
C HIS A 747 -4.39 -26.66 -15.90
N ILE A 748 -3.94 -26.51 -14.66
CA ILE A 748 -4.28 -25.37 -13.79
C ILE A 748 -3.79 -24.07 -14.39
N ARG A 749 -2.53 -24.04 -14.86
CA ARG A 749 -1.97 -22.86 -15.52
C ARG A 749 -2.81 -22.45 -16.73
N SER A 750 -3.31 -23.41 -17.51
CA SER A 750 -4.23 -23.14 -18.62
C SER A 750 -5.55 -22.53 -18.13
N ASN A 751 -6.25 -23.19 -17.20
CA ASN A 751 -7.53 -22.70 -16.66
C ASN A 751 -7.40 -21.29 -16.04
N VAL A 752 -6.32 -21.04 -15.31
CA VAL A 752 -6.05 -19.72 -14.72
C VAL A 752 -5.86 -18.65 -15.81
N ARG A 753 -5.18 -18.97 -16.92
CA ARG A 753 -5.03 -18.05 -18.06
C ARG A 753 -6.35 -17.79 -18.79
N ASP A 754 -7.26 -18.76 -18.79
CA ASP A 754 -8.58 -18.62 -19.43
C ASP A 754 -9.57 -17.78 -18.60
N ILE A 755 -9.35 -17.67 -17.29
CA ILE A 755 -10.27 -16.99 -16.35
C ILE A 755 -9.72 -15.64 -15.88
N LEU A 756 -8.43 -15.59 -15.53
CA LEU A 756 -7.81 -14.42 -14.92
C LEU A 756 -7.07 -13.55 -15.95
N PRO A 757 -7.00 -12.22 -15.71
CA PRO A 757 -6.12 -11.34 -16.47
C PRO A 757 -4.65 -11.79 -16.39
N SER A 758 -3.88 -11.54 -17.46
CA SER A 758 -2.48 -11.95 -17.57
C SER A 758 -1.60 -11.49 -16.39
N TYR A 759 -1.84 -10.28 -15.86
CA TYR A 759 -1.10 -9.74 -14.70
C TYR A 759 -1.42 -10.41 -13.36
N MET A 760 -2.48 -11.23 -13.28
CA MET A 760 -2.85 -12.02 -12.09
C MET A 760 -2.38 -13.48 -12.18
N VAL A 761 -1.90 -13.92 -13.34
CA VAL A 761 -1.45 -15.30 -13.53
C VAL A 761 -0.14 -15.52 -12.75
N PRO A 762 -0.07 -16.54 -11.86
CA PRO A 762 1.16 -16.87 -11.16
C PRO A 762 2.34 -17.11 -12.11
N SER A 763 3.47 -16.47 -11.80
CA SER A 763 4.73 -16.67 -12.53
C SER A 763 5.37 -18.01 -12.15
N HIS A 764 5.13 -18.49 -10.93
CA HIS A 764 5.66 -19.75 -10.43
C HIS A 764 4.57 -20.61 -9.80
N TYR A 765 4.69 -21.93 -9.99
CA TYR A 765 3.83 -22.94 -9.38
C TYR A 765 4.71 -23.93 -8.62
N VAL A 766 4.52 -24.02 -7.30
CA VAL A 766 5.34 -24.84 -6.41
C VAL A 766 4.47 -25.90 -5.77
N THR A 767 4.74 -27.17 -6.08
CA THR A 767 4.01 -28.30 -5.49
C THR A 767 4.57 -28.60 -4.11
N LEU A 768 3.68 -28.70 -3.12
CA LEU A 768 4.00 -29.06 -1.75
C LEU A 768 3.27 -30.35 -1.34
N PRO A 769 3.87 -31.19 -0.50
CA PRO A 769 3.16 -32.34 0.09
C PRO A 769 2.05 -31.90 1.06
N SER A 770 2.21 -30.72 1.69
CA SER A 770 1.21 -30.09 2.54
C SER A 770 1.53 -28.61 2.71
N ILE A 771 0.51 -27.79 3.00
CA ILE A 771 0.72 -26.37 3.31
C ILE A 771 1.33 -26.24 4.72
N PRO A 772 2.46 -25.54 4.89
CA PRO A 772 3.02 -25.32 6.22
C PRO A 772 2.07 -24.47 7.07
N LEU A 773 1.80 -24.94 8.29
CA LEU A 773 0.94 -24.26 9.25
C LEU A 773 1.76 -23.85 10.48
N THR A 774 1.44 -22.69 11.02
CA THR A 774 1.88 -22.24 12.35
C THR A 774 1.34 -23.17 13.43
N GLN A 775 1.89 -23.10 14.65
CA GLN A 775 1.40 -23.86 15.81
C GLN A 775 -0.09 -23.60 16.14
N ASN A 776 -0.64 -22.49 15.65
CA ASN A 776 -2.05 -22.09 15.80
C ASN A 776 -2.95 -22.53 14.64
N GLY A 777 -2.44 -23.36 13.70
CA GLY A 777 -3.21 -23.86 12.55
C GLY A 777 -3.47 -22.84 11.44
N LYS A 778 -2.87 -21.65 11.50
CA LYS A 778 -2.87 -20.67 10.38
C LYS A 778 -1.72 -20.97 9.41
N ILE A 779 -1.89 -20.64 8.13
CA ILE A 779 -0.83 -20.77 7.11
C ILE A 779 0.44 -20.02 7.55
N ASP A 780 1.58 -20.71 7.56
CA ASP A 780 2.88 -20.11 7.81
C ASP A 780 3.52 -19.68 6.49
N ARG A 781 3.18 -18.48 6.02
CA ARG A 781 3.70 -17.92 4.77
C ARG A 781 5.23 -17.78 4.76
N LYS A 782 5.88 -17.67 5.93
CA LYS A 782 7.34 -17.56 6.02
C LYS A 782 8.05 -18.90 5.85
N ALA A 783 7.35 -19.99 6.17
CA ALA A 783 7.84 -21.34 5.95
C ALA A 783 7.56 -21.84 4.52
N LEU A 784 6.89 -21.05 3.68
CA LEU A 784 6.75 -21.37 2.26
C LEU A 784 8.12 -21.29 1.58
N PRO A 785 8.49 -22.29 0.77
CA PRO A 785 9.78 -22.29 0.10
C PRO A 785 9.86 -21.14 -0.89
N SER A 786 11.04 -20.49 -0.95
CA SER A 786 11.27 -19.44 -1.93
C SER A 786 11.32 -20.04 -3.34
N PRO A 787 10.53 -19.51 -4.30
CA PRO A 787 10.63 -19.94 -5.70
C PRO A 787 12.00 -19.60 -6.30
N PHE A 788 12.74 -18.67 -5.68
CA PHE A 788 14.04 -18.18 -6.13
C PHE A 788 15.22 -18.94 -5.50
N SER A 789 14.96 -20.02 -4.74
CA SER A 789 16.00 -20.81 -4.10
C SER A 789 16.61 -21.84 -5.07
N ARG A 790 17.93 -22.02 -4.98
CA ARG A 790 18.71 -22.89 -5.88
C ARG A 790 18.26 -24.36 -5.82
N GLU A 791 17.80 -24.85 -4.66
CA GLU A 791 17.28 -26.21 -4.46
C GLU A 791 15.98 -26.50 -5.24
N VAL A 792 15.20 -25.46 -5.61
CA VAL A 792 14.01 -25.62 -6.48
C VAL A 792 14.39 -25.59 -7.97
N ALA A 793 15.48 -24.87 -8.31
CA ALA A 793 16.04 -24.84 -9.66
C ALA A 793 16.85 -26.10 -10.03
N GLU A 794 17.30 -26.88 -9.04
CA GLU A 794 18.20 -28.03 -9.22
C GLU A 794 17.58 -29.26 -9.92
N ASN A 795 16.28 -29.26 -10.24
CA ASN A 795 15.66 -30.30 -11.07
C ASN A 795 15.89 -30.13 -12.58
N SER A 796 16.69 -29.17 -13.02
CA SER A 796 17.07 -29.00 -14.42
C SER A 796 18.55 -28.67 -14.52
N ALA A 797 19.40 -29.66 -14.83
CA ALA A 797 20.76 -29.37 -15.25
C ALA A 797 20.70 -28.44 -16.49
N PRO A 798 21.47 -27.34 -16.54
CA PRO A 798 21.41 -26.42 -17.67
C PRO A 798 21.82 -27.15 -18.95
N ALA A 799 20.86 -27.35 -19.84
CA ALA A 799 21.16 -27.79 -21.20
C ALA A 799 21.99 -26.70 -21.90
N ASN A 800 23.01 -27.11 -22.65
CA ASN A 800 23.79 -26.19 -23.50
C ASN A 800 23.00 -25.88 -24.77
N ALA A 801 23.21 -24.68 -25.33
CA ALA A 801 22.64 -24.30 -26.63
C ALA A 801 23.07 -25.27 -27.73
N ALA A 802 22.12 -25.72 -28.54
CA ALA A 802 22.35 -26.68 -29.62
C ALA A 802 22.73 -26.00 -30.95
N ASN A 803 22.42 -24.70 -31.11
CA ASN A 803 22.71 -23.93 -32.32
C ASN A 803 23.07 -22.46 -32.00
N ALA A 804 23.52 -21.74 -33.03
CA ALA A 804 23.97 -20.35 -32.90
C ALA A 804 22.84 -19.39 -32.47
N THR A 805 21.59 -19.64 -32.88
CA THR A 805 20.44 -18.82 -32.51
C THR A 805 20.12 -18.96 -31.03
N GLU A 806 20.04 -20.20 -30.52
CA GLU A 806 19.86 -20.50 -29.10
C GLU A 806 20.97 -19.91 -28.24
N GLN A 807 22.23 -19.95 -28.71
CA GLN A 807 23.36 -19.35 -28.00
C GLN A 807 23.23 -17.83 -27.90
N LEU A 808 22.82 -17.17 -28.99
CA LEU A 808 22.65 -15.72 -29.04
C LEU A 808 21.47 -15.26 -28.17
N LEU A 809 20.37 -15.99 -28.22
CA LEU A 809 19.20 -15.76 -27.36
C LEU A 809 19.55 -16.02 -25.90
N LEU A 810 20.30 -17.07 -25.58
CA LEU A 810 20.77 -17.32 -24.22
C LEU A 810 21.63 -16.16 -23.70
N GLU A 811 22.52 -15.60 -24.52
CA GLU A 811 23.30 -14.40 -24.16
C GLU A 811 22.39 -13.19 -23.87
N MET A 812 21.39 -12.93 -24.72
CA MET A 812 20.41 -11.87 -24.49
C MET A 812 19.59 -12.08 -23.22
N TRP A 813 19.13 -13.32 -22.95
CA TRP A 813 18.45 -13.68 -21.71
C TRP A 813 19.33 -13.36 -20.49
N ARG A 814 20.60 -13.77 -20.55
CA ARG A 814 21.57 -13.55 -19.45
C ARG A 814 21.84 -12.06 -19.23
N GLU A 815 21.92 -11.27 -20.28
CA GLU A 815 22.10 -9.82 -20.20
C GLU A 815 20.86 -9.12 -19.62
N GLN A 816 19.67 -9.44 -20.14
CA GLN A 816 18.42 -8.82 -19.71
C GLN A 816 18.05 -9.18 -18.26
N LEU A 817 18.37 -10.40 -17.84
CA LEU A 817 18.09 -10.88 -16.48
C LEU A 817 19.28 -10.68 -15.53
N ASN A 818 20.41 -10.17 -16.03
CA ASN A 818 21.67 -10.01 -15.30
C ASN A 818 22.13 -11.30 -14.57
N ARG A 819 21.98 -12.45 -15.25
CA ARG A 819 22.23 -13.79 -14.71
C ARG A 819 23.11 -14.59 -15.67
N ALA A 820 24.39 -14.79 -15.35
CA ALA A 820 25.32 -15.51 -16.24
C ALA A 820 25.16 -17.05 -16.23
N ASP A 821 24.40 -17.59 -15.27
CA ASP A 821 24.27 -19.00 -14.96
C ASP A 821 23.07 -19.69 -15.65
N LEU A 822 22.27 -18.96 -16.42
CA LEU A 822 21.07 -19.50 -17.09
C LEU A 822 21.44 -20.55 -18.15
N GLY A 823 20.60 -21.58 -18.32
CA GLY A 823 20.66 -22.60 -19.39
C GLY A 823 19.50 -22.49 -20.38
N VAL A 824 19.55 -23.19 -21.53
CA VAL A 824 18.51 -23.05 -22.59
C VAL A 824 17.15 -23.65 -22.22
N SER A 825 17.10 -24.49 -21.18
CA SER A 825 15.88 -25.12 -20.67
C SER A 825 15.15 -24.28 -19.63
N GLU A 826 15.74 -23.18 -19.14
CA GLU A 826 15.10 -22.31 -18.17
C GLU A 826 14.19 -21.31 -18.89
N GLY A 827 12.91 -21.31 -18.52
CA GLY A 827 11.93 -20.38 -19.07
C GLY A 827 12.25 -18.93 -18.67
N PHE A 828 12.05 -17.97 -19.57
CA PHE A 828 12.32 -16.54 -19.35
C PHE A 828 11.71 -16.00 -18.05
N PHE A 829 10.43 -16.32 -17.80
CA PHE A 829 9.74 -15.90 -16.57
C PHE A 829 10.14 -16.74 -15.35
N ASP A 830 10.49 -18.02 -15.55
CA ASP A 830 10.99 -18.89 -14.49
C ASP A 830 12.37 -18.42 -13.98
N ALA A 831 13.18 -17.85 -14.89
CA ALA A 831 14.49 -17.27 -14.62
C ALA A 831 14.44 -15.88 -13.97
N GLY A 832 13.24 -15.36 -13.65
CA GLY A 832 13.04 -14.04 -13.03
C GLY A 832 12.70 -12.92 -14.02
N GLY A 833 12.51 -13.24 -15.31
CA GLY A 833 11.98 -12.31 -16.28
C GLY A 833 10.55 -11.90 -15.96
N ASP A 834 10.19 -10.68 -16.36
CA ASP A 834 8.83 -10.16 -16.25
C ASP A 834 8.45 -9.48 -17.57
N SER A 835 7.26 -8.92 -17.68
CA SER A 835 6.82 -8.23 -18.90
C SER A 835 7.77 -7.08 -19.31
N LEU A 836 8.48 -6.48 -18.35
CA LEU A 836 9.42 -5.40 -18.63
C LEU A 836 10.72 -5.94 -19.23
N HIS A 837 11.30 -6.98 -18.61
CA HIS A 837 12.45 -7.68 -19.18
C HIS A 837 12.10 -8.30 -20.54
N ALA A 838 10.88 -8.81 -20.70
CA ALA A 838 10.41 -9.41 -21.94
C ALA A 838 10.43 -8.37 -23.06
N VAL A 839 10.08 -7.14 -22.76
CA VAL A 839 10.13 -6.06 -23.72
C VAL A 839 11.57 -5.65 -24.05
N GLY A 840 12.45 -5.53 -23.05
CA GLY A 840 13.89 -5.30 -23.27
C GLY A 840 14.52 -6.41 -24.12
N LEU A 841 14.16 -7.66 -23.84
CA LEU A 841 14.57 -8.84 -24.61
C LEU A 841 14.06 -8.79 -26.06
N LEU A 842 12.76 -8.53 -26.26
CA LEU A 842 12.18 -8.43 -27.60
C LEU A 842 12.82 -7.29 -28.40
N SER A 843 13.14 -6.17 -27.76
CA SER A 843 13.88 -5.06 -28.35
C SER A 843 15.30 -5.49 -28.77
N ALA A 844 16.02 -6.22 -27.91
CA ALA A 844 17.36 -6.75 -28.24
C ALA A 844 17.31 -7.77 -29.39
N VAL A 845 16.29 -8.65 -29.41
CA VAL A 845 16.04 -9.60 -30.49
C VAL A 845 15.78 -8.86 -31.81
N ARG A 846 14.94 -7.81 -31.80
CA ARG A 846 14.67 -6.97 -32.98
C ARG A 846 15.92 -6.28 -33.54
N GLN A 847 16.81 -5.81 -32.66
CA GLN A 847 18.05 -5.18 -33.12
C GLN A 847 19.00 -6.17 -33.80
N ARG A 848 18.90 -7.45 -33.44
CA ARG A 848 19.88 -8.46 -33.83
C ARG A 848 19.41 -9.38 -34.95
N PHE A 849 18.10 -9.61 -35.06
CA PHE A 849 17.44 -10.47 -36.06
C PHE A 849 16.53 -9.62 -36.96
N LYS A 850 16.48 -9.91 -38.27
CA LYS A 850 15.69 -9.13 -39.24
C LYS A 850 14.28 -9.70 -39.37
N VAL A 851 13.45 -9.45 -38.36
CA VAL A 851 12.12 -10.04 -38.25
C VAL A 851 11.05 -9.13 -38.89
N THR A 852 10.08 -9.71 -39.61
CA THR A 852 8.92 -9.00 -40.19
C THR A 852 7.86 -8.70 -39.13
N THR A 853 6.95 -7.76 -39.37
CA THR A 853 5.88 -7.36 -38.42
C THR A 853 4.97 -8.52 -37.99
N GLU A 854 4.65 -9.47 -38.88
CA GLU A 854 3.92 -10.70 -38.51
C GLU A 854 4.75 -11.62 -37.59
N GLY A 855 6.06 -11.64 -37.79
CA GLY A 855 7.00 -12.34 -36.91
C GLY A 855 7.09 -11.70 -35.52
N GLU A 856 6.89 -10.39 -35.40
CA GLU A 856 6.90 -9.69 -34.11
C GLU A 856 5.76 -10.11 -33.20
N GLN A 857 4.53 -10.16 -33.75
CA GLN A 857 3.37 -10.59 -32.97
C GLN A 857 3.49 -12.07 -32.57
N SER A 858 3.98 -12.90 -33.49
CA SER A 858 4.27 -14.31 -33.23
C SER A 858 5.37 -14.52 -32.17
N MET A 859 6.39 -13.66 -32.12
CA MET A 859 7.43 -13.70 -31.09
C MET A 859 6.90 -13.26 -29.72
N ILE A 860 6.06 -12.23 -29.66
CA ILE A 860 5.42 -11.81 -28.40
C ILE A 860 4.56 -12.97 -27.88
N GLU A 861 3.67 -13.52 -28.71
CA GLU A 861 2.85 -14.67 -28.35
C GLU A 861 3.71 -15.87 -27.94
N ALA A 862 4.79 -16.16 -28.67
CA ALA A 862 5.73 -17.22 -28.37
C ALA A 862 6.37 -17.09 -26.99
N LEU A 863 6.91 -15.90 -26.66
CA LEU A 863 7.59 -15.66 -25.40
C LEU A 863 6.64 -15.87 -24.21
N PHE A 864 5.38 -15.43 -24.34
CA PHE A 864 4.35 -15.58 -23.31
C PHE A 864 3.69 -16.97 -23.28
N MET A 865 3.63 -17.69 -24.40
CA MET A 865 3.09 -19.05 -24.49
C MET A 865 4.11 -20.11 -24.07
N ASN A 866 5.37 -20.01 -24.55
CA ASN A 866 6.47 -20.94 -24.33
C ASN A 866 7.74 -20.17 -23.96
N ALA A 867 8.00 -20.02 -22.66
CA ALA A 867 9.08 -19.15 -22.18
C ALA A 867 10.49 -19.75 -22.34
N ASP A 868 10.65 -21.00 -22.80
CA ASP A 868 11.96 -21.62 -22.98
C ASP A 868 12.66 -21.17 -24.28
N ILE A 869 14.00 -21.10 -24.24
CA ILE A 869 14.83 -20.57 -25.33
C ILE A 869 14.72 -21.44 -26.59
N VAL A 870 14.50 -22.75 -26.47
CA VAL A 870 14.45 -23.68 -27.60
C VAL A 870 13.19 -23.46 -28.44
N ALA A 871 12.04 -23.29 -27.80
CA ALA A 871 10.78 -22.98 -28.47
C ALA A 871 10.83 -21.59 -29.11
N PHE A 872 11.38 -20.60 -28.40
CA PHE A 872 11.51 -19.23 -28.91
C PHE A 872 12.47 -19.15 -30.10
N ALA A 873 13.60 -19.84 -30.05
CA ALA A 873 14.59 -19.88 -31.14
C ALA A 873 13.98 -20.37 -32.46
N LYS A 874 13.11 -21.39 -32.43
CA LYS A 874 12.44 -21.89 -33.65
C LYS A 874 11.58 -20.82 -34.32
N ILE A 875 10.93 -19.98 -33.53
CA ILE A 875 10.04 -18.92 -34.02
C ILE A 875 10.89 -17.77 -34.57
N VAL A 876 11.94 -17.37 -33.85
CA VAL A 876 12.91 -16.37 -34.35
C VAL A 876 13.53 -16.83 -35.68
N GLU A 877 13.99 -18.08 -35.78
CA GLU A 877 14.57 -18.62 -37.03
C GLU A 877 13.57 -18.69 -38.19
N GLN A 878 12.30 -19.01 -37.89
CA GLN A 878 11.25 -19.07 -38.89
C GLN A 878 11.05 -17.70 -39.56
N PHE A 879 11.09 -16.61 -38.78
CA PHE A 879 10.84 -15.27 -39.31
C PHE A 879 12.11 -14.51 -39.75
N ASP A 880 13.28 -14.83 -39.19
CA ASP A 880 14.58 -14.30 -39.67
C ASP A 880 14.87 -14.76 -41.11
N ARG A 881 14.49 -16.00 -41.48
CA ARG A 881 14.62 -16.51 -42.86
C ARG A 881 13.64 -15.87 -43.85
N MET A 882 12.50 -15.35 -43.38
CA MET A 882 11.52 -14.67 -44.24
C MET A 882 11.85 -13.19 -44.48
N GLY A 883 12.62 -12.55 -43.58
CA GLY A 883 13.17 -11.20 -43.79
C GLY A 883 14.43 -11.14 -44.66
N GLY A 884 15.04 -12.29 -44.97
CA GLY A 884 16.24 -12.43 -45.81
C GLY A 884 15.98 -12.64 -47.31
N GLY A 885 14.73 -12.58 -47.76
CA GLY A 885 14.34 -12.71 -49.17
C GLY A 885 14.26 -11.37 -49.90
N ASP A 886 15.41 -10.86 -50.32
CA ASP A 886 15.68 -10.14 -51.59
C ASP A 886 17.07 -9.47 -51.48
N GLU A 887 18.10 -10.17 -51.98
CA GLU A 887 19.31 -9.56 -52.55
C GLU A 887 19.14 -9.41 -54.06
#